data_AF-A0A2I0DQH0-F1
#
_entry.id   AF-A0A2I0DQH0-F1
#
_cell.length_a   1.000
_cell.length_b   1.000
_cell.length_c   1.000
_cell.angle_alpha   90.00
_cell.angle_beta   90.00
_cell.angle_gamma   90.00
#
_symmetry.space_group_name_H-M   'P 1'
#
loop_
_entity.id
_entity.type
_entity.pdbx_description
1 polymer ?
#
loop_
_entity_poly.entity_id
_entity_poly.type
_entity_poly.pdbx_seq_one_letter_code
_entity_poly.pdbx_strand_id
1 'polypeptide(L)'
;MDSFPKSQIVEFNRTNIISIEQALTEYQSLLEGHQAFKDSQFDITFMDISSGQRLHLQLTDTANATLALQALNLTPDAGYDSDDVVSEQSSLYISEVLLFAIALEHDALKSQLRRTAQAMVDYARYENDTSEMWVDDMRVFGAEALYMMAIKDADDAVYLAQFFIPYWDDEHANGYEDMLLSLIKRHGWCDAMMKAFVWCDNAAFRFAFYGCNWEEPSPEYQPLGVYLQQNPQHYQRFIELIKQRFTAQPMLAYSESDDLNSQSPVLAIYKSLFPEFCGWEQEEEIELQLGRHFIHGTLENEAMDLQRQLKNELDEPLMSYAQSVFKKREDERLDEARQEVLEAEQGGIRMLTDFIATLDNNEALLKYVIVNENPSVLDTLKPFDIWAHCKAHAPTLYFAMDNACWDTDGLDNLRENIHRVFAYPANDLLAEEDSFVDVEFEHGTLSKAFVVAGENSISHVQSAHIMLRLLDIFYRLLAQQTLSAELCEMLTGEGDYQAIMTTEAYYARFDPAPSTPKGELSKHDKRKLEQLIGCFSDLDDPITRTMLEEADNLFRQRICCDTSQWDEDDLGTDALKAYLLLKDTNNQINDTYTAELQAGLSEIFERALALLLERAHIQGQGHSKENGFNNTELEQVKNFFTEDDAELSQQAIIALFDKHLHRDEVCRQSDLYFPKISEKQIGYHFFSDHDDDYQRVALICFWLKQVAIPEAKIAERLWQLLITMAPTKMIRHISRLYSHHNYKLEFGNQLDEINFYEMLNRHGIAQDYTLAFEVEQSIDSQFRKKEYLALVELMGSNIPSSHEQSSMIGATHKRQAQALLRGLDYTYQTHKLEFHQDVALRFPQLPFALDYDFRQCLHQFIALNNQSWETVIAHQFSSSTLFFGFMSDPDDLPKKLRLPLRMHPEADISQTRHRDGMSWIGVTIAQRVGDELLLLVGDKDIAGREQLHVRGEVLVLDSNVDASVVIDAVHKLPSQTGRQHLIEETLWSYLQGDTRYEVMAPLFNAYMLEATIVDLDEYRTYSLGQFLWRIDTQRSERLLLLLANHSYRAYKVIMELLVEGDMDKRVQDGNIDLETRLNLAHDDYEEHAYNKLMDWLMSHDVKRELIVLFAIKNYRNCMGEHLAALARKGELKSILPYLHVNNRAALVDILAKQADAATLLEIFNSDKSRQVRDRIESATRSMANA
;
A
#
# COMPACT_ATOMS: atom_id res chain seq x y z
N MET A 1 5.42 -22.33 15.39
CA MET A 1 4.18 -21.96 16.08
C MET A 1 4.48 -22.08 17.55
N ASP A 2 4.69 -20.92 18.17
CA ASP A 2 5.08 -20.81 19.57
C ASP A 2 3.94 -20.10 20.31
N SER A 3 3.35 -20.74 21.32
CA SER A 3 2.36 -20.07 22.17
C SER A 3 2.98 -18.84 22.82
N PHE A 4 2.22 -17.74 22.89
CA PHE A 4 2.69 -16.55 23.60
C PHE A 4 2.98 -16.87 25.08
N PRO A 5 4.03 -16.28 25.68
CA PRO A 5 4.33 -16.46 27.10
C PRO A 5 3.12 -16.08 27.97
N LYS A 6 2.78 -16.93 28.94
CA LYS A 6 1.65 -16.70 29.87
C LYS A 6 2.18 -16.34 31.25
N SER A 7 1.85 -15.16 31.74
CA SER A 7 2.30 -14.61 33.02
C SER A 7 1.28 -14.84 34.15
N GLN A 8 0.00 -14.96 33.81
CA GLN A 8 -1.08 -15.16 34.77
C GLN A 8 -1.49 -16.63 34.87
N ILE A 9 -1.52 -17.16 36.08
CA ILE A 9 -1.83 -18.57 36.35
C ILE A 9 -3.05 -18.66 37.26
N VAL A 10 -4.12 -19.25 36.74
CA VAL A 10 -5.34 -19.56 37.51
C VAL A 10 -5.30 -21.01 37.95
N GLU A 11 -5.16 -21.23 39.25
CA GLU A 11 -5.03 -22.57 39.85
C GLU A 11 -6.38 -23.09 40.37
N PHE A 12 -6.68 -24.36 40.10
CA PHE A 12 -7.89 -24.98 40.65
C PHE A 12 -7.77 -26.48 40.89
N ASN A 13 -8.60 -26.99 41.80
CA ASN A 13 -8.75 -28.43 42.02
C ASN A 13 -9.87 -28.96 41.12
N ARG A 14 -9.51 -29.64 40.03
CA ARG A 14 -10.45 -30.22 39.07
C ARG A 14 -11.44 -31.24 39.66
N THR A 15 -11.19 -31.78 40.85
CA THR A 15 -12.10 -32.72 41.53
C THR A 15 -13.09 -32.02 42.49
N ASN A 16 -13.00 -30.70 42.63
CA ASN A 16 -13.83 -29.90 43.53
C ASN A 16 -14.63 -28.83 42.77
N ILE A 17 -15.94 -29.03 42.70
CA ILE A 17 -16.89 -28.13 42.00
C ILE A 17 -16.75 -26.66 42.44
N ILE A 18 -16.57 -26.40 43.74
CA ILE A 18 -16.42 -25.02 44.25
C ILE A 18 -15.12 -24.38 43.75
N SER A 19 -14.05 -25.17 43.63
CA SER A 19 -12.77 -24.69 43.11
C SER A 19 -12.85 -24.37 41.62
N ILE A 20 -13.58 -25.18 40.84
CA ILE A 20 -13.84 -24.91 39.42
C ILE A 20 -14.68 -23.64 39.25
N GLU A 21 -15.73 -23.47 40.07
CA GLU A 21 -16.57 -22.25 40.07
C GLU A 21 -15.74 -20.99 40.37
N GLN A 22 -14.79 -21.07 41.30
CA GLN A 22 -13.87 -19.99 41.62
C GLN A 22 -12.96 -19.64 40.44
N ALA A 23 -12.38 -20.64 39.76
CA ALA A 23 -11.56 -20.40 38.57
C ALA A 23 -12.34 -19.72 37.44
N LEU A 24 -13.60 -20.14 37.21
CA LEU A 24 -14.48 -19.48 36.23
C LEU A 24 -14.80 -18.03 36.62
N THR A 25 -14.95 -17.75 37.92
CA THR A 25 -15.22 -16.40 38.45
C THR A 25 -13.99 -15.50 38.36
N GLU A 26 -12.81 -16.04 38.63
CA GLU A 26 -11.54 -15.34 38.44
C GLU A 26 -11.32 -15.02 36.96
N TYR A 27 -11.57 -15.99 36.08
CA TYR A 27 -11.47 -15.77 34.64
C TYR A 27 -12.43 -14.68 34.14
N GLN A 28 -13.70 -14.70 34.60
CA GLN A 28 -14.66 -13.61 34.33
C GLN A 28 -14.11 -12.25 34.75
N SER A 29 -13.55 -12.16 35.97
CA SER A 29 -13.03 -10.90 36.51
C SER A 29 -11.86 -10.37 35.68
N LEU A 30 -11.01 -11.26 35.14
CA LEU A 30 -9.90 -10.88 34.27
C LEU A 30 -10.39 -10.38 32.90
N LEU A 31 -11.41 -11.02 32.30
CA LEU A 31 -12.02 -10.55 31.06
C LEU A 31 -12.73 -9.21 31.24
N GLU A 32 -13.58 -9.08 32.26
CA GLU A 32 -14.32 -7.85 32.58
C GLU A 32 -13.38 -6.70 32.97
N GLY A 33 -12.22 -7.02 33.55
CA GLY A 33 -11.18 -6.06 33.89
C GLY A 33 -10.25 -5.69 32.73
N HIS A 34 -10.40 -6.30 31.55
CA HIS A 34 -9.47 -6.21 30.41
C HIS A 34 -8.02 -6.57 30.81
N GLN A 35 -7.87 -7.57 31.68
CA GLN A 35 -6.60 -8.08 32.21
C GLN A 35 -6.26 -9.48 31.68
N ALA A 36 -7.15 -10.10 30.90
CA ALA A 36 -6.90 -11.42 30.32
C ALA A 36 -5.83 -11.40 29.21
N PHE A 37 -5.48 -10.21 28.71
CA PHE A 37 -4.52 -10.01 27.63
C PHE A 37 -3.41 -9.06 28.06
N LYS A 38 -2.21 -9.27 27.52
CA LYS A 38 -1.07 -8.39 27.64
C LYS A 38 -0.51 -8.15 26.24
N ASP A 39 -0.37 -6.89 25.83
CA ASP A 39 0.12 -6.52 24.49
C ASP A 39 -0.64 -7.26 23.37
N SER A 40 -1.98 -7.28 23.48
CA SER A 40 -2.90 -7.96 22.55
C SER A 40 -2.80 -9.49 22.52
N GLN A 41 -1.98 -10.09 23.38
CA GLN A 41 -1.78 -11.54 23.48
C GLN A 41 -2.49 -12.11 24.72
N PHE A 42 -3.22 -13.22 24.56
CA PHE A 42 -3.90 -13.87 25.67
C PHE A 42 -2.89 -14.32 26.74
N ASP A 43 -3.04 -13.91 28.01
CA ASP A 43 -1.99 -14.01 29.04
C ASP A 43 -2.32 -14.97 30.20
N ILE A 44 -3.35 -15.81 30.05
CA ILE A 44 -3.82 -16.71 31.11
C ILE A 44 -3.43 -18.17 30.82
N THR A 45 -3.04 -18.91 31.87
CA THR A 45 -2.96 -20.38 31.87
C THR A 45 -3.73 -20.98 33.05
N PHE A 46 -4.52 -22.02 32.79
CA PHE A 46 -5.25 -22.76 33.82
C PHE A 46 -4.49 -24.02 34.24
N MET A 47 -4.25 -24.19 35.55
CA MET A 47 -3.46 -25.30 36.08
C MET A 47 -4.18 -26.08 37.18
N ASP A 48 -4.02 -27.41 37.16
CA ASP A 48 -4.59 -28.31 38.16
C ASP A 48 -3.68 -28.44 39.39
N ILE A 49 -4.28 -28.35 40.58
CA ILE A 49 -3.62 -28.54 41.87
C ILE A 49 -4.19 -29.74 42.67
N SER A 50 -5.00 -30.59 42.05
CA SER A 50 -5.67 -31.73 42.72
C SER A 50 -4.69 -32.74 43.34
N SER A 51 -3.49 -32.87 42.77
CA SER A 51 -2.43 -33.76 43.28
C SER A 51 -1.59 -33.13 44.41
N GLY A 52 -1.82 -31.85 44.73
CA GLY A 52 -0.97 -31.04 45.61
C GLY A 52 0.27 -30.46 44.93
N GLN A 53 0.45 -30.70 43.63
CA GLN A 53 1.45 -30.04 42.78
C GLN A 53 0.74 -29.33 41.64
N ARG A 54 1.34 -28.24 41.15
CA ARG A 54 0.88 -27.50 39.98
C ARG A 54 1.19 -28.30 38.71
N LEU A 55 0.14 -28.67 37.97
CA LEU A 55 0.23 -29.47 36.74
C LEU A 55 -0.55 -28.83 35.59
N HIS A 56 0.00 -28.94 34.38
CA HIS A 56 -0.71 -28.58 33.14
C HIS A 56 -1.88 -29.53 32.91
N LEU A 57 -3.04 -28.98 32.51
CA LEU A 57 -4.21 -29.76 32.12
C LEU A 57 -3.92 -30.58 30.85
N GLN A 58 -4.36 -31.83 30.85
CA GLN A 58 -4.25 -32.75 29.71
C GLN A 58 -5.63 -33.16 29.20
N LEU A 59 -5.75 -33.57 27.93
CA LEU A 59 -7.01 -34.07 27.37
C LEU A 59 -7.58 -35.26 28.17
N THR A 60 -6.72 -36.08 28.77
CA THR A 60 -7.11 -37.23 29.60
C THR A 60 -7.69 -36.83 30.96
N ASP A 61 -7.65 -35.55 31.34
CA ASP A 61 -8.13 -35.06 32.63
C ASP A 61 -9.65 -34.78 32.67
N THR A 62 -10.34 -34.86 31.52
CA THR A 62 -11.79 -34.61 31.41
C THR A 62 -12.55 -35.79 30.77
N ALA A 63 -13.79 -36.02 31.21
CA ALA A 63 -14.73 -36.93 30.57
C ALA A 63 -15.27 -36.41 29.23
N ASN A 64 -15.07 -35.12 28.91
CA ASN A 64 -15.47 -34.50 27.65
C ASN A 64 -14.33 -34.44 26.61
N ALA A 65 -13.28 -35.26 26.75
CA ALA A 65 -12.10 -35.25 25.87
C ALA A 65 -12.45 -35.31 24.37
N THR A 66 -13.40 -36.18 23.97
CA THR A 66 -13.86 -36.27 22.58
C THR A 66 -14.53 -34.99 22.08
N LEU A 67 -15.26 -34.30 22.95
CA LEU A 67 -15.92 -33.05 22.60
C LEU A 67 -14.91 -31.90 22.48
N ALA A 68 -13.93 -31.83 23.39
CA ALA A 68 -12.82 -30.88 23.31
C ALA A 68 -12.01 -31.10 22.03
N LEU A 69 -11.69 -32.36 21.70
CA LEU A 69 -10.97 -32.71 20.48
C LEU A 69 -11.78 -32.39 19.22
N GLN A 70 -13.09 -32.56 19.26
CA GLN A 70 -13.97 -32.15 18.17
C GLN A 70 -13.94 -30.63 17.97
N ALA A 71 -13.95 -29.85 19.06
CA ALA A 71 -13.90 -28.39 18.98
C ALA A 71 -12.56 -27.89 18.42
N LEU A 72 -11.44 -28.42 18.91
CA LEU A 72 -10.09 -28.09 18.46
C LEU A 72 -9.84 -28.44 16.98
N ASN A 73 -10.54 -29.44 16.45
CA ASN A 73 -10.40 -29.85 15.04
C ASN A 73 -11.33 -29.10 14.07
N LEU A 74 -12.06 -28.09 14.55
CA LEU A 74 -12.87 -27.17 13.73
C LEU A 74 -12.25 -25.76 13.68
N THR A 75 -10.93 -25.68 13.79
CA THR A 75 -10.13 -24.45 13.73
C THR A 75 -9.09 -24.57 12.60
N PRO A 76 -8.37 -23.49 12.20
CA PRO A 76 -7.40 -23.53 11.10
C PRO A 76 -6.35 -24.65 11.25
N ASP A 77 -5.90 -24.89 12.48
CA ASP A 77 -4.82 -25.82 12.82
C ASP A 77 -5.31 -27.26 13.10
N ALA A 78 -6.42 -27.68 12.48
CA ALA A 78 -6.95 -29.03 12.66
C ALA A 78 -5.85 -30.12 12.55
N GLY A 79 -5.99 -31.21 13.29
CA GLY A 79 -4.97 -32.26 13.39
C GLY A 79 -4.64 -32.69 14.81
N TYR A 80 -5.32 -32.13 15.82
CA TYR A 80 -5.19 -32.53 17.21
C TYR A 80 -5.61 -33.98 17.41
N ASP A 81 -4.85 -34.71 18.22
CA ASP A 81 -5.14 -36.08 18.60
C ASP A 81 -5.17 -36.28 20.13
N SER A 82 -5.47 -37.51 20.56
CA SER A 82 -5.55 -37.83 21.99
C SER A 82 -4.18 -37.96 22.67
N ASP A 83 -3.11 -38.03 21.89
CA ASP A 83 -1.74 -38.25 22.33
C ASP A 83 -0.96 -36.93 22.48
N ASP A 84 -1.55 -35.79 22.06
CA ASP A 84 -1.02 -34.45 22.30
C ASP A 84 -0.82 -34.14 23.80
N VAL A 85 0.39 -33.68 24.15
CA VAL A 85 0.80 -33.39 25.54
C VAL A 85 1.13 -31.92 25.72
N VAL A 86 0.51 -31.30 26.73
CA VAL A 86 0.82 -29.93 27.16
C VAL A 86 1.94 -29.96 28.19
N SER A 87 3.01 -29.20 27.97
CA SER A 87 4.14 -29.07 28.89
C SER A 87 4.88 -27.75 28.69
N GLU A 88 5.75 -27.38 29.63
CA GLU A 88 6.64 -26.19 29.53
C GLU A 88 7.55 -26.19 28.28
N GLN A 89 7.74 -27.36 27.64
CA GLN A 89 8.57 -27.52 26.45
C GLN A 89 7.74 -27.58 25.16
N SER A 90 6.42 -27.59 25.29
CA SER A 90 5.46 -27.65 24.19
C SER A 90 4.90 -26.26 23.95
N SER A 91 4.80 -25.86 22.69
CA SER A 91 4.11 -24.63 22.28
C SER A 91 2.58 -24.77 22.24
N LEU A 92 2.04 -25.91 22.66
CA LEU A 92 0.60 -26.18 22.62
C LEU A 92 -0.14 -25.53 23.79
N TYR A 93 -1.09 -24.63 23.50
CA TYR A 93 -2.01 -24.08 24.49
C TYR A 93 -3.44 -24.60 24.31
N ILE A 94 -3.98 -25.35 25.29
CA ILE A 94 -5.39 -25.81 25.30
C ILE A 94 -6.07 -25.69 26.67
N SER A 95 -5.46 -24.97 27.62
CA SER A 95 -5.90 -24.98 29.03
C SER A 95 -7.29 -24.38 29.25
N GLU A 96 -7.67 -23.36 28.46
CA GLU A 96 -9.03 -22.77 28.48
C GLU A 96 -10.09 -23.78 28.04
N VAL A 97 -9.85 -24.46 26.91
CA VAL A 97 -10.74 -25.51 26.40
C VAL A 97 -10.92 -26.59 27.47
N LEU A 98 -9.84 -27.01 28.13
CA LEU A 98 -9.90 -28.05 29.15
C LEU A 98 -10.63 -27.59 30.43
N LEU A 99 -10.50 -26.32 30.86
CA LEU A 99 -11.29 -25.78 31.97
C LEU A 99 -12.80 -25.91 31.68
N PHE A 100 -13.24 -25.51 30.48
CA PHE A 100 -14.64 -25.61 30.09
C PHE A 100 -15.09 -27.07 29.96
N ALA A 101 -14.26 -27.94 29.38
CA ALA A 101 -14.56 -29.35 29.27
C ALA A 101 -14.79 -30.01 30.64
N ILE A 102 -13.98 -29.67 31.64
CA ILE A 102 -14.12 -30.13 33.03
C ILE A 102 -15.38 -29.53 33.67
N ALA A 103 -15.60 -28.22 33.55
CA ALA A 103 -16.76 -27.55 34.13
C ALA A 103 -18.09 -28.09 33.57
N LEU A 104 -18.12 -28.47 32.29
CA LEU A 104 -19.28 -29.07 31.62
C LEU A 104 -19.64 -30.47 32.14
N GLU A 105 -18.82 -31.09 32.99
CA GLU A 105 -19.16 -32.35 33.68
C GLU A 105 -20.15 -32.13 34.85
N HIS A 106 -20.39 -30.86 35.22
CA HIS A 106 -21.16 -30.50 36.40
C HIS A 106 -22.33 -29.57 36.04
N ASP A 107 -23.56 -30.12 35.99
CA ASP A 107 -24.78 -29.34 35.74
C ASP A 107 -24.97 -28.14 36.67
N ALA A 108 -24.45 -28.22 37.91
CA ALA A 108 -24.50 -27.13 38.88
C ALA A 108 -23.75 -25.86 38.41
N LEU A 109 -22.73 -26.02 37.55
CA LEU A 109 -21.91 -24.93 37.03
C LEU A 109 -22.50 -24.28 35.77
N LYS A 110 -23.61 -24.78 35.22
CA LYS A 110 -24.20 -24.27 33.98
C LYS A 110 -24.49 -22.76 34.01
N SER A 111 -25.01 -22.26 35.13
CA SER A 111 -25.26 -20.82 35.28
C SER A 111 -23.98 -19.98 35.30
N GLN A 112 -22.91 -20.53 35.87
CA GLN A 112 -21.62 -19.87 35.94
C GLN A 112 -20.91 -19.90 34.57
N LEU A 113 -20.97 -21.02 33.85
CA LEU A 113 -20.49 -21.14 32.47
C LEU A 113 -21.13 -20.10 31.54
N ARG A 114 -22.45 -19.90 31.63
CA ARG A 114 -23.16 -18.87 30.86
C ARG A 114 -22.71 -17.45 31.18
N ARG A 115 -22.35 -17.17 32.43
CA ARG A 115 -21.77 -15.87 32.81
C ARG A 115 -20.36 -15.70 32.24
N THR A 116 -19.53 -16.75 32.28
CA THR A 116 -18.19 -16.69 31.65
C THR A 116 -18.30 -16.52 30.15
N ALA A 117 -19.23 -17.23 29.49
CA ALA A 117 -19.50 -17.08 28.07
C ALA A 117 -19.94 -15.66 27.70
N GLN A 118 -20.78 -15.02 28.53
CA GLN A 118 -21.15 -13.63 28.32
C GLN A 118 -19.94 -12.69 28.46
N ALA A 119 -19.07 -12.90 29.45
CA ALA A 119 -17.86 -12.09 29.61
C ALA A 119 -16.90 -12.22 28.41
N MET A 120 -16.77 -13.43 27.83
CA MET A 120 -16.00 -13.64 26.59
C MET A 120 -16.59 -12.86 25.41
N VAL A 121 -17.91 -12.93 25.24
CA VAL A 121 -18.63 -12.22 24.18
C VAL A 121 -18.52 -10.71 24.37
N ASP A 122 -18.66 -10.22 25.59
CA ASP A 122 -18.57 -8.80 25.92
C ASP A 122 -17.15 -8.28 25.64
N TYR A 123 -16.11 -9.06 25.95
CA TYR A 123 -14.72 -8.72 25.60
C TYR A 123 -14.51 -8.68 24.08
N ALA A 124 -14.91 -9.74 23.36
CA ALA A 124 -14.75 -9.79 21.90
C ALA A 124 -15.44 -8.60 21.23
N ARG A 125 -16.67 -8.28 21.64
CA ARG A 125 -17.43 -7.13 21.12
C ARG A 125 -16.87 -5.78 21.54
N TYR A 126 -16.25 -5.71 22.71
CA TYR A 126 -15.58 -4.50 23.18
C TYR A 126 -14.42 -4.16 22.25
N GLU A 127 -13.61 -5.15 21.88
CA GLU A 127 -12.46 -4.96 20.99
C GLU A 127 -12.89 -4.82 19.52
N ASN A 128 -13.73 -5.74 19.03
CA ASN A 128 -14.09 -5.87 17.61
C ASN A 128 -12.86 -5.86 16.70
N ASP A 129 -11.85 -6.64 17.07
CA ASP A 129 -10.65 -6.87 16.29
C ASP A 129 -10.01 -8.21 16.68
N THR A 130 -9.85 -9.13 15.72
CA THR A 130 -9.22 -10.43 15.98
C THR A 130 -7.77 -10.28 16.45
N SER A 131 -7.07 -9.21 16.06
CA SER A 131 -5.69 -8.96 16.50
C SER A 131 -5.54 -8.80 18.01
N GLU A 132 -6.61 -8.44 18.71
CA GLU A 132 -6.69 -8.26 20.16
C GLU A 132 -7.18 -9.53 20.90
N MET A 133 -7.31 -10.64 20.18
CA MET A 133 -7.99 -11.87 20.63
C MET A 133 -7.14 -13.14 20.45
N TRP A 134 -5.88 -13.00 20.00
CA TRP A 134 -4.99 -14.11 19.70
C TRP A 134 -4.52 -14.88 20.94
N VAL A 135 -4.58 -16.20 20.85
CA VAL A 135 -4.01 -17.15 21.82
C VAL A 135 -2.59 -17.55 21.43
N ASP A 136 -2.38 -17.69 20.12
CA ASP A 136 -1.15 -17.95 19.39
C ASP A 136 -1.29 -17.39 17.96
N ASP A 137 -0.35 -17.72 17.06
CA ASP A 137 -0.28 -17.20 15.69
C ASP A 137 -1.49 -17.52 14.79
N MET A 138 -2.41 -18.42 15.20
CA MET A 138 -3.50 -18.93 14.36
C MET A 138 -4.85 -19.09 15.09
N ARG A 139 -4.89 -19.10 16.44
CA ARG A 139 -6.10 -19.40 17.22
C ARG A 139 -6.60 -18.25 18.07
N VAL A 140 -7.93 -18.17 18.17
CA VAL A 140 -8.66 -17.10 18.86
C VAL A 140 -9.23 -17.65 20.17
N PHE A 141 -9.16 -16.87 21.26
CA PHE A 141 -9.61 -17.33 22.57
C PHE A 141 -11.12 -17.66 22.58
N GLY A 142 -11.56 -18.55 23.47
CA GLY A 142 -12.97 -18.78 23.78
C GLY A 142 -13.82 -19.53 22.75
N ALA A 143 -13.50 -19.50 21.45
CA ALA A 143 -14.35 -20.07 20.39
C ALA A 143 -14.68 -21.55 20.62
N GLU A 144 -13.68 -22.40 20.90
CA GLU A 144 -13.86 -23.83 21.16
C GLU A 144 -14.69 -24.06 22.44
N ALA A 145 -14.46 -23.27 23.48
CA ALA A 145 -15.18 -23.35 24.74
C ALA A 145 -16.69 -23.06 24.55
N LEU A 146 -17.02 -21.99 23.81
CA LEU A 146 -18.38 -21.61 23.47
C LEU A 146 -19.07 -22.65 22.58
N TYR A 147 -18.35 -23.21 21.61
CA TYR A 147 -18.86 -24.29 20.76
C TYR A 147 -19.23 -25.54 21.58
N MET A 148 -18.39 -25.96 22.53
CA MET A 148 -18.70 -27.11 23.39
C MET A 148 -19.98 -26.90 24.21
N MET A 149 -20.22 -25.67 24.70
CA MET A 149 -21.47 -25.32 25.38
C MET A 149 -22.67 -25.48 24.43
N ALA A 150 -22.58 -24.92 23.22
CA ALA A 150 -23.64 -24.98 22.20
C ALA A 150 -23.97 -26.41 21.73
N ILE A 151 -22.98 -27.30 21.73
CA ILE A 151 -23.17 -28.73 21.44
C ILE A 151 -23.96 -29.44 22.54
N LYS A 152 -23.77 -29.06 23.81
CA LYS A 152 -24.50 -29.63 24.96
C LYS A 152 -25.90 -29.05 25.10
N ASP A 153 -26.07 -27.74 24.87
CA ASP A 153 -27.36 -27.04 24.91
C ASP A 153 -27.48 -26.05 23.75
N ALA A 154 -28.50 -26.23 22.92
CA ALA A 154 -28.74 -25.38 21.76
C ALA A 154 -28.95 -23.90 22.12
N ASP A 155 -29.50 -23.60 23.31
CA ASP A 155 -29.72 -22.23 23.78
C ASP A 155 -28.41 -21.45 23.96
N ASP A 156 -27.28 -22.14 24.15
CA ASP A 156 -25.97 -21.53 24.36
C ASP A 156 -25.27 -21.18 23.03
N ALA A 157 -25.81 -21.57 21.87
CA ALA A 157 -25.26 -21.20 20.56
C ALA A 157 -25.27 -19.70 20.28
N VAL A 158 -26.12 -18.94 20.98
CA VAL A 158 -26.14 -17.48 20.90
C VAL A 158 -24.82 -16.85 21.33
N TYR A 159 -24.11 -17.45 22.30
CA TYR A 159 -22.83 -16.93 22.77
C TYR A 159 -21.75 -17.10 21.70
N LEU A 160 -21.65 -18.28 21.09
CA LEU A 160 -20.71 -18.51 19.99
C LEU A 160 -21.01 -17.58 18.79
N ALA A 161 -22.27 -17.48 18.39
CA ALA A 161 -22.64 -16.64 17.25
C ALA A 161 -22.36 -15.15 17.51
N GLN A 162 -22.58 -14.67 18.73
CA GLN A 162 -22.34 -13.27 19.10
C GLN A 162 -20.84 -12.97 19.34
N PHE A 163 -20.04 -14.00 19.65
CA PHE A 163 -18.59 -13.91 19.80
C PHE A 163 -17.90 -13.61 18.46
N PHE A 164 -18.43 -14.11 17.35
CA PHE A 164 -17.94 -13.79 16.01
C PHE A 164 -18.27 -12.34 15.63
N ILE A 165 -17.29 -11.47 15.86
CA ILE A 165 -17.31 -10.04 15.60
C ILE A 165 -17.23 -9.69 14.11
N PRO A 166 -17.77 -8.53 13.67
CA PRO A 166 -17.66 -8.07 12.29
C PRO A 166 -16.25 -7.98 11.72
N TYR A 167 -15.30 -7.41 12.47
CA TYR A 167 -13.91 -7.27 12.02
C TYR A 167 -13.13 -8.53 12.39
N TRP A 168 -13.16 -9.50 11.48
CA TRP A 168 -12.58 -10.83 11.67
C TRP A 168 -11.49 -11.06 10.63
N ASP A 169 -10.36 -11.62 11.05
CA ASP A 169 -9.26 -12.05 10.18
C ASP A 169 -9.66 -13.32 9.41
N ASP A 170 -10.04 -13.17 8.14
CA ASP A 170 -10.44 -14.26 7.26
C ASP A 170 -9.27 -14.96 6.56
N GLU A 171 -8.04 -14.43 6.68
CA GLU A 171 -6.83 -15.03 6.14
C GLU A 171 -6.23 -16.04 7.13
N HIS A 172 -6.08 -15.65 8.40
CA HIS A 172 -5.41 -16.45 9.43
C HIS A 172 -6.37 -17.15 10.39
N ALA A 173 -7.53 -16.56 10.72
CA ALA A 173 -8.55 -17.18 11.60
C ALA A 173 -9.72 -17.81 10.81
N ASN A 174 -9.43 -18.53 9.73
CA ASN A 174 -10.43 -19.28 8.96
C ASN A 174 -10.89 -20.59 9.66
N GLY A 175 -11.84 -21.32 9.09
CA GLY A 175 -12.29 -22.64 9.59
C GLY A 175 -13.28 -22.61 10.75
N TYR A 176 -13.35 -21.53 11.55
CA TYR A 176 -14.34 -21.40 12.63
C TYR A 176 -15.80 -21.38 12.12
N GLU A 177 -16.01 -21.10 10.84
CA GLU A 177 -17.31 -21.16 10.15
C GLU A 177 -17.98 -22.53 10.32
N ASP A 178 -17.20 -23.61 10.31
CA ASP A 178 -17.69 -24.99 10.42
C ASP A 178 -18.36 -25.27 11.77
N MET A 179 -18.04 -24.50 12.81
CA MET A 179 -18.67 -24.64 14.12
C MET A 179 -20.18 -24.36 14.05
N LEU A 180 -20.60 -23.30 13.34
CA LEU A 180 -22.02 -22.94 13.20
C LEU A 180 -22.78 -23.94 12.31
N LEU A 181 -22.15 -24.41 11.24
CA LEU A 181 -22.70 -25.47 10.39
C LEU A 181 -22.90 -26.78 11.15
N SER A 182 -21.92 -27.17 11.97
CA SER A 182 -22.01 -28.36 12.82
C SER A 182 -23.20 -28.26 13.79
N LEU A 183 -23.43 -27.07 14.38
CA LEU A 183 -24.57 -26.82 15.26
C LEU A 183 -25.91 -26.95 14.54
N ILE A 184 -26.05 -26.39 13.32
CA ILE A 184 -27.31 -26.53 12.57
C ILE A 184 -27.55 -27.98 12.14
N LYS A 185 -26.51 -28.71 11.72
CA LYS A 185 -26.63 -30.11 11.30
C LYS A 185 -27.11 -30.98 12.47
N ARG A 186 -26.74 -30.62 13.70
CA ARG A 186 -27.15 -31.31 14.94
C ARG A 186 -28.56 -30.96 15.39
N HIS A 187 -28.90 -29.67 15.48
CA HIS A 187 -30.12 -29.20 16.15
C HIS A 187 -31.24 -28.82 15.17
N GLY A 188 -30.91 -28.55 13.92
CA GLY A 188 -31.81 -28.01 12.90
C GLY A 188 -32.31 -26.59 13.21
N TRP A 189 -33.13 -26.03 12.32
CA TRP A 189 -33.78 -24.74 12.58
C TRP A 189 -34.79 -24.85 13.72
N CYS A 190 -34.41 -24.30 14.87
CA CYS A 190 -35.23 -24.14 16.06
C CYS A 190 -35.12 -22.70 16.60
N ASP A 191 -35.85 -22.37 17.66
CA ASP A 191 -35.84 -21.01 18.24
C ASP A 191 -34.43 -20.57 18.64
N ALA A 192 -33.64 -21.46 19.23
CA ALA A 192 -32.27 -21.20 19.65
C ALA A 192 -31.33 -20.90 18.47
N MET A 193 -31.41 -21.68 17.38
CA MET A 193 -30.58 -21.45 16.18
C MET A 193 -31.01 -20.18 15.42
N MET A 194 -32.31 -19.90 15.33
CA MET A 194 -32.79 -18.63 14.76
C MET A 194 -32.34 -17.44 15.61
N LYS A 195 -32.33 -17.58 16.93
CA LYS A 195 -31.80 -16.54 17.84
C LYS A 195 -30.31 -16.35 17.64
N ALA A 196 -29.51 -17.43 17.60
CA ALA A 196 -28.08 -17.35 17.36
C ALA A 196 -27.77 -16.66 16.01
N PHE A 197 -28.48 -17.03 14.95
CA PHE A 197 -28.35 -16.40 13.63
C PHE A 197 -28.63 -14.88 13.67
N VAL A 198 -29.66 -14.44 14.40
CA VAL A 198 -30.01 -13.02 14.54
C VAL A 198 -29.02 -12.24 15.43
N TRP A 199 -28.39 -12.91 16.41
CA TRP A 199 -27.41 -12.31 17.32
C TRP A 199 -25.98 -12.29 16.79
N CYS A 200 -25.71 -13.00 15.69
CA CYS A 200 -24.45 -12.98 14.97
C CYS A 200 -24.28 -11.63 14.26
N ASP A 201 -23.27 -10.85 14.66
CA ASP A 201 -23.01 -9.53 14.05
C ASP A 201 -22.27 -9.68 12.72
N ASN A 202 -21.37 -10.65 12.63
CA ASN A 202 -20.64 -10.95 11.40
C ASN A 202 -21.54 -11.59 10.32
N ALA A 203 -21.54 -11.03 9.12
CA ALA A 203 -22.34 -11.51 8.00
C ALA A 203 -21.82 -12.83 7.40
N ALA A 204 -20.49 -13.00 7.30
CA ALA A 204 -19.87 -14.23 6.80
C ALA A 204 -20.26 -15.42 7.67
N PHE A 205 -20.18 -15.28 9.00
CA PHE A 205 -20.62 -16.31 9.94
C PHE A 205 -22.13 -16.59 9.90
N ARG A 206 -22.98 -15.63 9.49
CA ARG A 206 -24.40 -15.93 9.22
C ARG A 206 -24.58 -16.85 8.01
N PHE A 207 -23.77 -16.70 6.96
CA PHE A 207 -23.75 -17.64 5.82
C PHE A 207 -23.22 -19.02 6.24
N ALA A 208 -22.22 -19.06 7.13
CA ALA A 208 -21.64 -20.28 7.66
C ALA A 208 -22.65 -21.19 8.37
N PHE A 209 -23.75 -20.65 8.94
CA PHE A 209 -24.83 -21.48 9.52
C PHE A 209 -25.32 -22.57 8.57
N TYR A 210 -25.32 -22.33 7.26
CA TYR A 210 -25.76 -23.30 6.27
C TYR A 210 -24.65 -23.72 5.29
N GLY A 211 -23.39 -23.51 5.68
CA GLY A 211 -22.21 -23.96 4.93
C GLY A 211 -22.01 -23.20 3.63
N CYS A 212 -22.32 -21.91 3.62
CA CYS A 212 -21.94 -21.02 2.54
C CYS A 212 -20.79 -20.13 3.00
N ASN A 213 -19.79 -20.00 2.13
CA ASN A 213 -18.77 -18.97 2.21
C ASN A 213 -18.57 -18.37 0.80
N TRP A 214 -17.68 -17.40 0.67
CA TRP A 214 -17.47 -16.70 -0.59
C TRP A 214 -16.78 -17.58 -1.67
N GLU A 215 -16.06 -18.64 -1.27
CA GLU A 215 -15.45 -19.63 -2.18
C GLU A 215 -16.44 -20.72 -2.61
N GLU A 216 -17.31 -21.14 -1.70
CA GLU A 216 -18.32 -22.17 -1.86
C GLU A 216 -19.71 -21.60 -1.54
N PRO A 217 -20.35 -20.87 -2.48
CA PRO A 217 -21.66 -20.25 -2.27
C PRO A 217 -22.82 -21.28 -2.24
N SER A 218 -22.54 -22.56 -2.49
CA SER A 218 -23.55 -23.62 -2.47
C SER A 218 -23.83 -24.06 -1.03
N PRO A 219 -25.09 -23.95 -0.55
CA PRO A 219 -25.40 -24.27 0.84
C PRO A 219 -25.35 -25.77 1.11
N GLU A 220 -24.59 -26.18 2.12
CA GLU A 220 -24.57 -27.56 2.65
C GLU A 220 -25.81 -27.91 3.48
N TYR A 221 -26.49 -26.91 4.04
CA TYR A 221 -27.73 -27.07 4.80
C TYR A 221 -28.82 -26.15 4.26
N GLN A 222 -30.10 -26.39 4.61
CA GLN A 222 -31.19 -25.52 4.16
C GLN A 222 -31.01 -24.08 4.68
N PRO A 223 -30.96 -23.04 3.82
CA PRO A 223 -30.90 -21.65 4.27
C PRO A 223 -32.14 -21.22 5.06
N LEU A 224 -31.97 -20.33 6.04
CA LEU A 224 -33.05 -19.91 6.93
C LEU A 224 -34.22 -19.27 6.16
N GLY A 225 -33.94 -18.48 5.11
CA GLY A 225 -34.98 -17.88 4.28
C GLY A 225 -35.89 -18.92 3.62
N VAL A 226 -35.31 -20.03 3.13
CA VAL A 226 -36.07 -21.15 2.55
C VAL A 226 -36.89 -21.87 3.62
N TYR A 227 -36.31 -22.08 4.80
CA TYR A 227 -37.02 -22.68 5.93
C TYR A 227 -38.24 -21.85 6.35
N LEU A 228 -38.11 -20.52 6.44
CA LEU A 228 -39.19 -19.60 6.78
C LEU A 228 -40.30 -19.56 5.72
N GLN A 229 -39.94 -19.63 4.43
CA GLN A 229 -40.92 -19.75 3.35
C GLN A 229 -41.72 -21.05 3.41
N GLN A 230 -41.06 -22.16 3.73
CA GLN A 230 -41.71 -23.47 3.88
C GLN A 230 -42.52 -23.58 5.18
N ASN A 231 -42.18 -22.76 6.19
CA ASN A 231 -42.82 -22.75 7.49
C ASN A 231 -43.23 -21.32 7.93
N PRO A 232 -44.18 -20.65 7.23
CA PRO A 232 -44.50 -19.24 7.47
C PRO A 232 -44.97 -18.94 8.91
N GLN A 233 -45.45 -19.93 9.65
CA GLN A 233 -45.82 -19.78 11.07
C GLN A 233 -44.63 -19.39 11.96
N HIS A 234 -43.39 -19.69 11.56
CA HIS A 234 -42.18 -19.32 12.29
C HIS A 234 -41.68 -17.92 11.94
N TYR A 235 -42.17 -17.31 10.86
CA TYR A 235 -41.74 -15.97 10.43
C TYR A 235 -42.04 -14.91 11.49
N GLN A 236 -43.23 -14.95 12.11
CA GLN A 236 -43.56 -14.01 13.18
C GLN A 236 -42.57 -14.11 14.35
N ARG A 237 -42.11 -15.31 14.67
CA ARG A 237 -41.11 -15.52 15.72
C ARG A 237 -39.74 -14.96 15.32
N PHE A 238 -39.33 -15.13 14.07
CA PHE A 238 -38.10 -14.51 13.54
C PHE A 238 -38.15 -12.98 13.66
N ILE A 239 -39.27 -12.34 13.32
CA ILE A 239 -39.46 -10.90 13.50
C ILE A 239 -39.36 -10.50 14.98
N GLU A 240 -39.97 -11.25 15.88
CA GLU A 240 -39.87 -11.01 17.32
C GLU A 240 -38.43 -11.14 17.84
N LEU A 241 -37.65 -12.08 17.30
CA LEU A 241 -36.23 -12.24 17.65
C LEU A 241 -35.41 -11.03 17.17
N ILE A 242 -35.65 -10.52 15.96
CA ILE A 242 -35.01 -9.27 15.48
C ILE A 242 -35.35 -8.10 16.41
N LYS A 243 -36.63 -7.96 16.81
CA LYS A 243 -37.04 -6.92 17.75
C LYS A 243 -36.35 -7.06 19.10
N GLN A 244 -36.29 -8.29 19.63
CA GLN A 244 -35.58 -8.58 20.88
C GLN A 244 -34.09 -8.26 20.77
N ARG A 245 -33.43 -8.56 19.64
CA ARG A 245 -32.02 -8.25 19.39
C ARG A 245 -31.74 -6.77 19.51
N PHE A 246 -32.46 -5.94 18.76
CA PHE A 246 -32.24 -4.50 18.73
C PHE A 246 -32.77 -3.77 19.98
N THR A 247 -33.72 -4.37 20.71
CA THR A 247 -34.11 -3.87 22.04
C THR A 247 -33.03 -4.18 23.08
N ALA A 248 -32.32 -5.29 22.94
CA ALA A 248 -31.29 -5.71 23.89
C ALA A 248 -29.98 -4.96 23.69
N GLN A 249 -29.52 -4.82 22.45
CA GLN A 249 -28.28 -4.11 22.11
C GLN A 249 -28.26 -3.76 20.59
N PRO A 250 -27.43 -2.81 20.13
CA PRO A 250 -27.18 -2.56 18.71
C PRO A 250 -26.31 -3.65 18.04
N MET A 251 -26.24 -3.69 16.71
CA MET A 251 -25.26 -4.47 15.95
C MET A 251 -23.95 -3.68 15.83
N LEU A 252 -22.80 -4.36 15.86
CA LEU A 252 -21.51 -3.69 15.66
C LEU A 252 -21.30 -3.31 14.18
N ALA A 253 -20.72 -2.13 13.95
CA ALA A 253 -20.18 -1.75 12.64
C ALA A 253 -18.93 -2.58 12.29
N TYR A 254 -18.58 -2.65 11.01
CA TYR A 254 -17.37 -3.36 10.59
C TYR A 254 -16.13 -2.63 11.09
N SER A 255 -16.04 -1.33 10.82
CA SER A 255 -14.95 -0.47 11.26
C SER A 255 -15.47 0.92 11.61
N GLU A 256 -14.59 1.75 12.16
CA GLU A 256 -14.93 3.13 12.51
C GLU A 256 -15.08 4.08 11.30
N SER A 257 -14.69 3.64 10.10
CA SER A 257 -14.84 4.41 8.86
C SER A 257 -16.25 4.32 8.26
N ASP A 258 -17.09 3.41 8.75
CA ASP A 258 -18.48 3.26 8.32
C ASP A 258 -19.37 4.41 8.80
N ASP A 259 -20.11 5.06 7.89
CA ASP A 259 -21.17 6.00 8.27
C ASP A 259 -22.41 5.24 8.77
N LEU A 260 -22.60 5.21 10.09
CA LEU A 260 -23.74 4.56 10.75
C LEU A 260 -25.12 4.99 10.20
N ASN A 261 -25.25 6.21 9.66
CA ASN A 261 -26.52 6.70 9.13
C ASN A 261 -26.90 6.07 7.78
N SER A 262 -25.89 5.70 6.99
CA SER A 262 -26.06 5.05 5.69
C SER A 262 -26.38 3.55 5.80
N GLN A 263 -26.10 2.96 6.97
CA GLN A 263 -26.16 1.52 7.18
C GLN A 263 -27.59 1.01 7.43
N SER A 264 -27.82 -0.25 7.04
CA SER A 264 -29.11 -0.93 7.18
C SER A 264 -28.96 -2.34 7.79
N PRO A 265 -28.76 -2.43 9.12
CA PRO A 265 -28.46 -3.70 9.79
C PRO A 265 -29.58 -4.74 9.70
N VAL A 266 -30.85 -4.31 9.64
CA VAL A 266 -31.98 -5.25 9.45
C VAL A 266 -31.93 -5.83 8.04
N LEU A 267 -31.60 -5.01 7.03
CA LEU A 267 -31.42 -5.48 5.67
C LEU A 267 -30.24 -6.45 5.56
N ALA A 268 -29.16 -6.22 6.29
CA ALA A 268 -28.01 -7.12 6.34
C ALA A 268 -28.38 -8.52 6.87
N ILE A 269 -29.22 -8.61 7.91
CA ILE A 269 -29.76 -9.89 8.40
C ILE A 269 -30.63 -10.58 7.33
N TYR A 270 -31.47 -9.80 6.62
CA TYR A 270 -32.34 -10.34 5.57
C TYR A 270 -31.57 -10.83 4.35
N LYS A 271 -30.47 -10.17 3.98
CA LYS A 271 -29.58 -10.62 2.91
C LYS A 271 -28.98 -11.98 3.26
N SER A 272 -28.47 -12.17 4.48
CA SER A 272 -27.89 -13.45 4.90
C SER A 272 -28.91 -14.58 5.09
N LEU A 273 -30.21 -14.37 4.87
CA LEU A 273 -31.19 -15.48 4.88
C LEU A 273 -30.99 -16.45 3.71
N PHE A 274 -30.19 -16.07 2.72
CA PHE A 274 -30.16 -16.67 1.41
C PHE A 274 -28.74 -16.66 0.81
N PRO A 275 -28.30 -17.75 0.17
CA PRO A 275 -26.94 -17.90 -0.32
C PRO A 275 -26.58 -16.94 -1.46
N GLU A 276 -27.56 -16.45 -2.22
CA GLU A 276 -27.35 -15.51 -3.35
C GLU A 276 -26.81 -14.13 -2.92
N PHE A 277 -26.54 -13.91 -1.63
CA PHE A 277 -25.90 -12.69 -1.13
C PHE A 277 -24.51 -12.94 -0.52
N CYS A 278 -24.00 -14.18 -0.57
CA CYS A 278 -22.73 -14.57 0.04
C CYS A 278 -21.50 -14.19 -0.80
N GLY A 279 -21.66 -14.07 -2.12
CA GLY A 279 -20.57 -13.76 -3.06
C GLY A 279 -20.51 -12.29 -3.48
N TRP A 280 -19.42 -11.94 -4.19
CA TRP A 280 -19.23 -10.67 -4.89
C TRP A 280 -20.11 -10.57 -6.15
N GLU A 281 -21.43 -10.66 -5.99
CA GLU A 281 -22.36 -10.55 -7.12
C GLU A 281 -22.42 -9.11 -7.66
N GLN A 282 -22.69 -8.96 -8.96
CA GLN A 282 -22.90 -7.67 -9.59
C GLN A 282 -24.14 -6.98 -8.99
N GLU A 283 -24.11 -5.65 -8.82
CA GLU A 283 -25.21 -4.89 -8.19
C GLU A 283 -26.60 -5.22 -8.78
N GLU A 284 -26.69 -5.54 -10.08
CA GLU A 284 -27.94 -5.90 -10.76
C GLU A 284 -28.58 -7.21 -10.24
N GLU A 285 -27.76 -8.21 -9.91
CA GLU A 285 -28.25 -9.49 -9.41
C GLU A 285 -28.77 -9.33 -7.98
N ILE A 286 -28.04 -8.60 -7.15
CA ILE A 286 -28.47 -8.22 -5.79
C ILE A 286 -29.81 -7.49 -5.83
N GLU A 287 -30.00 -6.51 -6.73
CA GLU A 287 -31.26 -5.79 -6.90
C GLU A 287 -32.43 -6.71 -7.25
N LEU A 288 -32.22 -7.65 -8.18
CA LEU A 288 -33.23 -8.60 -8.59
C LEU A 288 -33.62 -9.53 -7.43
N GLN A 289 -32.65 -9.98 -6.63
CA GLN A 289 -32.90 -10.78 -5.44
C GLN A 289 -33.63 -9.99 -4.35
N LEU A 290 -33.26 -8.72 -4.12
CA LEU A 290 -33.95 -7.83 -3.16
C LEU A 290 -35.41 -7.56 -3.55
N GLY A 291 -35.69 -7.48 -4.85
CA GLY A 291 -37.03 -7.28 -5.42
C GLY A 291 -37.94 -8.52 -5.41
N ARG A 292 -37.43 -9.70 -5.03
CA ARG A 292 -38.23 -10.94 -5.04
C ARG A 292 -39.26 -10.98 -3.92
N HIS A 293 -40.39 -11.66 -4.17
CA HIS A 293 -41.39 -11.88 -3.14
C HIS A 293 -40.86 -12.81 -2.05
N PHE A 294 -41.06 -12.45 -0.78
CA PHE A 294 -40.62 -13.25 0.36
C PHE A 294 -41.79 -13.89 1.12
N ILE A 295 -42.46 -13.18 2.04
CA ILE A 295 -43.60 -13.71 2.81
C ILE A 295 -44.86 -12.83 2.65
N HIS A 296 -44.73 -11.52 2.82
CA HIS A 296 -45.82 -10.55 2.73
C HIS A 296 -45.60 -9.53 1.60
N GLY A 297 -44.35 -9.22 1.27
CA GLY A 297 -43.93 -8.23 0.28
C GLY A 297 -42.69 -8.68 -0.46
N THR A 298 -41.88 -7.72 -0.89
CA THR A 298 -40.53 -8.03 -1.39
C THR A 298 -39.54 -8.12 -0.24
N LEU A 299 -38.45 -8.86 -0.41
CA LEU A 299 -37.42 -9.02 0.62
C LEU A 299 -36.94 -7.67 1.17
N GLU A 300 -36.61 -6.72 0.28
CA GLU A 300 -36.19 -5.37 0.64
C GLU A 300 -37.29 -4.60 1.39
N ASN A 301 -38.54 -4.68 0.96
CA ASN A 301 -39.62 -3.92 1.60
C ASN A 301 -39.88 -4.41 3.03
N GLU A 302 -39.91 -5.72 3.24
CA GLU A 302 -40.15 -6.29 4.57
C GLU A 302 -39.02 -5.91 5.54
N ALA A 303 -37.76 -6.00 5.10
CA ALA A 303 -36.61 -5.60 5.90
C ALA A 303 -36.62 -4.09 6.24
N MET A 304 -36.84 -3.24 5.23
CA MET A 304 -36.80 -1.78 5.41
C MET A 304 -38.02 -1.24 6.16
N ASP A 305 -39.18 -1.90 6.07
CA ASP A 305 -40.35 -1.56 6.88
C ASP A 305 -40.13 -1.93 8.35
N LEU A 306 -39.54 -3.10 8.64
CA LEU A 306 -39.18 -3.49 9.99
C LEU A 306 -38.10 -2.57 10.57
N GLN A 307 -37.08 -2.20 9.78
CA GLN A 307 -36.06 -1.25 10.20
C GLN A 307 -36.66 0.12 10.54
N ARG A 308 -37.56 0.63 9.68
CA ARG A 308 -38.25 1.89 9.92
C ARG A 308 -39.13 1.81 11.17
N GLN A 309 -39.80 0.67 11.40
CA GLN A 309 -40.56 0.44 12.61
C GLN A 309 -39.64 0.51 13.85
N LEU A 310 -38.51 -0.19 13.84
CA LEU A 310 -37.55 -0.19 14.95
C LEU A 310 -36.98 1.20 15.21
N LYS A 311 -36.57 1.94 14.17
CA LYS A 311 -36.08 3.33 14.30
C LYS A 311 -37.13 4.30 14.88
N ASN A 312 -38.42 3.98 14.76
CA ASN A 312 -39.50 4.77 15.35
C ASN A 312 -39.87 4.32 16.78
N GLU A 313 -39.59 3.05 17.14
CA GLU A 313 -39.92 2.45 18.43
C GLU A 313 -38.79 2.57 19.46
N LEU A 314 -37.53 2.67 19.01
CA LEU A 314 -36.34 2.72 19.83
C LEU A 314 -35.70 4.12 19.79
N ASP A 315 -35.26 4.60 20.95
CA ASP A 315 -34.49 5.85 21.06
C ASP A 315 -32.99 5.63 20.77
N GLU A 316 -32.52 4.38 20.86
CA GLU A 316 -31.13 3.98 20.61
C GLU A 316 -30.88 3.59 19.13
N PRO A 317 -29.66 3.81 18.60
CA PRO A 317 -29.33 3.44 17.24
C PRO A 317 -29.33 1.92 17.04
N LEU A 318 -29.61 1.46 15.81
CA LEU A 318 -29.57 0.03 15.48
C LEU A 318 -28.15 -0.50 15.25
N MET A 319 -27.17 0.38 15.04
CA MET A 319 -25.75 0.04 15.00
C MET A 319 -24.93 0.95 15.92
N SER A 320 -23.79 0.45 16.38
CA SER A 320 -22.78 1.20 17.13
C SER A 320 -21.37 0.79 16.73
N TYR A 321 -20.40 1.66 16.98
CA TYR A 321 -18.99 1.26 16.99
C TYR A 321 -18.69 0.43 18.23
N ALA A 322 -17.59 -0.33 18.18
CA ALA A 322 -17.05 -1.02 19.35
C ALA A 322 -16.57 -0.03 20.40
N GLN A 323 -16.51 -0.46 21.66
CA GLN A 323 -16.17 0.45 22.75
C GLN A 323 -14.66 0.78 22.78
N SER A 324 -13.82 -0.16 22.32
CA SER A 324 -12.38 0.05 22.09
C SER A 324 -12.11 1.25 21.19
N VAL A 325 -12.92 1.49 20.15
CA VAL A 325 -12.80 2.65 19.25
C VAL A 325 -12.90 3.96 20.03
N PHE A 326 -13.83 4.08 20.98
CA PHE A 326 -13.94 5.28 21.81
C PHE A 326 -12.78 5.42 22.78
N LYS A 327 -12.23 4.31 23.28
CA LYS A 327 -11.02 4.33 24.11
C LYS A 327 -9.81 4.74 23.28
N LYS A 328 -9.59 4.16 22.11
CA LYS A 328 -8.52 4.53 21.16
C LYS A 328 -8.61 6.01 20.80
N ARG A 329 -9.80 6.53 20.47
CA ARG A 329 -10.00 7.98 20.23
C ARG A 329 -9.77 8.85 21.46
N GLU A 330 -10.11 8.37 22.65
CA GLU A 330 -9.83 9.11 23.89
C GLU A 330 -8.34 9.09 24.21
N ASP A 331 -7.65 7.97 23.98
CA ASP A 331 -6.21 7.83 24.13
C ASP A 331 -5.49 8.73 23.12
N GLU A 332 -5.90 8.71 21.84
CA GLU A 332 -5.46 9.64 20.80
C GLU A 332 -5.72 11.09 21.20
N ARG A 333 -6.91 11.42 21.70
CA ARG A 333 -7.24 12.78 22.18
C ARG A 333 -6.41 13.18 23.39
N LEU A 334 -6.11 12.24 24.29
CA LEU A 334 -5.26 12.47 25.46
C LEU A 334 -3.82 12.68 25.02
N ASP A 335 -3.35 11.94 24.02
CA ASP A 335 -2.01 12.08 23.46
C ASP A 335 -1.89 13.37 22.64
N GLU A 336 -2.91 13.73 21.86
CA GLU A 336 -3.05 15.04 21.22
C GLU A 336 -3.08 16.16 22.28
N ALA A 337 -3.83 16.01 23.38
CA ALA A 337 -3.87 17.01 24.44
C ALA A 337 -2.53 17.11 25.20
N ARG A 338 -1.82 15.99 25.40
CA ARG A 338 -0.47 15.98 25.98
C ARG A 338 0.53 16.62 25.03
N GLN A 339 0.40 16.37 23.73
CA GLN A 339 1.17 17.00 22.67
C GLN A 339 0.88 18.51 22.59
N GLU A 340 -0.38 18.93 22.67
CA GLU A 340 -0.79 20.34 22.78
C GLU A 340 -0.25 20.99 24.06
N VAL A 341 -0.24 20.29 25.20
CA VAL A 341 0.37 20.79 26.44
C VAL A 341 1.88 20.91 26.28
N LEU A 342 2.53 19.93 25.66
CA LEU A 342 3.96 19.98 25.34
C LEU A 342 4.26 21.19 24.43
N GLU A 343 3.43 21.47 23.44
CA GLU A 343 3.57 22.62 22.55
C GLU A 343 3.24 23.96 23.25
N ALA A 344 2.18 24.01 24.05
CA ALA A 344 1.67 25.21 24.72
C ALA A 344 2.51 25.60 25.96
N GLU A 345 3.00 24.63 26.73
CA GLU A 345 3.99 24.86 27.78
C GLU A 345 5.36 25.22 27.22
N GLN A 346 5.54 25.09 25.90
CA GLN A 346 6.79 25.32 25.19
C GLN A 346 7.85 24.32 25.67
N GLY A 347 7.57 23.04 25.41
CA GLY A 347 8.44 21.90 25.68
C GLY A 347 9.87 22.18 25.24
N GLY A 348 10.82 21.63 26.01
CA GLY A 348 12.23 21.97 25.87
C GLY A 348 12.92 22.18 27.22
N ILE A 349 13.48 23.35 27.49
CA ILE A 349 14.17 23.62 28.77
C ILE A 349 13.18 23.58 29.93
N ARG A 350 11.94 24.06 29.72
CA ARG A 350 10.95 24.22 30.78
C ARG A 350 10.55 22.90 31.44
N MET A 351 10.34 21.84 30.65
CA MET A 351 10.04 20.51 31.22
C MET A 351 11.16 20.01 32.13
N LEU A 352 12.42 20.34 31.82
CA LEU A 352 13.58 19.96 32.63
C LEU A 352 13.74 20.84 33.86
N THR A 353 13.42 22.14 33.78
CA THR A 353 13.46 23.03 34.96
C THR A 353 12.32 22.72 35.93
N ASP A 354 11.13 22.39 35.43
CA ASP A 354 10.01 21.91 36.24
C ASP A 354 10.36 20.58 36.91
N PHE A 355 11.00 19.66 36.20
CA PHE A 355 11.54 18.44 36.80
C PHE A 355 12.57 18.74 37.90
N ILE A 356 13.55 19.62 37.65
CA ILE A 356 14.55 20.02 38.66
C ILE A 356 13.90 20.63 39.90
N ALA A 357 12.81 21.39 39.74
CA ALA A 357 12.08 21.99 40.85
C ALA A 357 11.51 20.94 41.83
N THR A 358 11.29 19.71 41.36
CA THR A 358 10.77 18.58 42.15
C THR A 358 11.87 17.79 42.89
N LEU A 359 13.15 18.03 42.58
CA LEU A 359 14.28 17.32 43.19
C LEU A 359 14.71 17.94 44.52
N ASP A 360 15.33 17.12 45.38
CA ASP A 360 16.04 17.62 46.56
C ASP A 360 17.19 18.56 46.14
N ASN A 361 17.40 19.64 46.90
CA ASN A 361 18.35 20.71 46.56
C ASN A 361 18.05 21.44 45.23
N ASN A 362 16.79 21.48 44.79
CA ASN A 362 16.33 22.15 43.56
C ASN A 362 16.98 23.52 43.28
N GLU A 363 16.99 24.46 44.23
CA GLU A 363 17.58 25.80 44.05
C GLU A 363 19.08 25.74 43.76
N ALA A 364 19.79 24.79 44.38
CA ALA A 364 21.22 24.60 44.16
C ALA A 364 21.51 23.90 42.83
N LEU A 365 20.68 22.92 42.43
CA LEU A 365 20.74 22.28 41.12
C LEU A 365 20.45 23.28 39.99
N LEU A 366 19.44 24.14 40.15
CA LEU A 366 19.11 25.17 39.17
C LEU A 366 20.23 26.21 39.06
N LYS A 367 20.83 26.65 40.17
CA LYS A 367 22.01 27.54 40.15
C LYS A 367 23.23 26.88 39.52
N TYR A 368 23.42 25.58 39.70
CA TYR A 368 24.44 24.82 38.99
C TYR A 368 24.20 24.88 37.48
N VAL A 369 22.99 24.54 37.02
CA VAL A 369 22.62 24.56 35.60
C VAL A 369 22.82 25.94 34.97
N ILE A 370 22.37 27.01 35.61
CA ILE A 370 22.40 28.35 35.01
C ILE A 370 23.80 28.99 35.11
N VAL A 371 24.43 28.99 36.29
CA VAL A 371 25.64 29.79 36.57
C VAL A 371 26.86 28.98 37.04
N ASN A 372 26.80 27.64 37.04
CA ASN A 372 27.85 26.73 37.51
C ASN A 372 28.22 26.94 39.00
N GLU A 373 27.27 27.41 39.81
CA GLU A 373 27.48 27.60 41.23
C GLU A 373 27.33 26.27 41.97
N ASN A 374 28.25 25.98 42.89
CA ASN A 374 28.29 24.77 43.71
C ASN A 374 28.18 23.43 42.91
N PRO A 375 29.14 23.08 42.04
CA PRO A 375 29.12 21.81 41.28
C PRO A 375 29.03 20.54 42.14
N SER A 376 29.45 20.61 43.41
CA SER A 376 29.35 19.50 44.37
C SER A 376 27.91 19.10 44.71
N VAL A 377 26.91 19.92 44.35
CA VAL A 377 25.49 19.53 44.47
C VAL A 377 25.15 18.28 43.67
N LEU A 378 25.84 18.04 42.55
CA LEU A 378 25.64 16.85 41.74
C LEU A 378 25.99 15.55 42.50
N ASP A 379 26.88 15.60 43.49
CA ASP A 379 27.23 14.44 44.32
C ASP A 379 26.11 14.04 45.29
N THR A 380 25.06 14.86 45.40
CA THR A 380 23.87 14.58 46.21
C THR A 380 22.80 13.80 45.44
N LEU A 381 22.86 13.77 44.11
CA LEU A 381 21.93 13.02 43.26
C LEU A 381 22.22 11.52 43.36
N LYS A 382 21.18 10.73 43.63
CA LYS A 382 21.22 9.27 43.61
C LYS A 382 20.26 8.76 42.55
N PRO A 383 20.57 7.65 41.84
CA PRO A 383 19.60 7.00 40.96
C PRO A 383 18.32 6.64 41.72
N PHE A 384 17.19 6.91 41.08
CA PHE A 384 15.85 6.53 41.54
C PHE A 384 14.98 6.21 40.32
N ASP A 385 13.76 5.76 40.56
CA ASP A 385 12.77 5.51 39.50
C ASP A 385 12.28 6.83 38.89
N ILE A 386 12.95 7.27 37.82
CA ILE A 386 12.67 8.53 37.12
C ILE A 386 11.27 8.49 36.50
N TRP A 387 10.84 7.33 35.99
CA TRP A 387 9.52 7.15 35.38
C TRP A 387 8.40 7.43 36.39
N ALA A 388 8.43 6.76 37.54
CA ALA A 388 7.42 6.95 38.58
C ALA A 388 7.40 8.39 39.12
N HIS A 389 8.57 9.02 39.27
CA HIS A 389 8.67 10.38 39.77
C HIS A 389 8.16 11.43 38.77
N CYS A 390 8.56 11.34 37.50
CA CYS A 390 8.09 12.25 36.45
C CYS A 390 6.58 12.13 36.25
N LYS A 391 6.04 10.90 36.27
CA LYS A 391 4.59 10.67 36.18
C LYS A 391 3.80 11.42 37.26
N ALA A 392 4.35 11.51 38.47
CA ALA A 392 3.70 12.15 39.61
C ALA A 392 3.93 13.67 39.69
N HIS A 393 5.10 14.15 39.22
CA HIS A 393 5.56 15.49 39.55
C HIS A 393 6.02 16.33 38.35
N ALA A 394 6.31 15.73 37.20
CA ALA A 394 6.76 16.38 35.97
C ALA A 394 6.12 15.72 34.72
N PRO A 395 4.79 15.86 34.54
CA PRO A 395 4.03 15.10 33.54
C PRO A 395 4.47 15.39 32.09
N THR A 396 4.90 16.61 31.79
CA THR A 396 5.40 17.01 30.46
C THR A 396 6.69 16.27 30.09
N LEU A 397 7.60 16.10 31.05
CA LEU A 397 8.81 15.28 30.86
C LEU A 397 8.47 13.79 30.78
N TYR A 398 7.53 13.31 31.60
CA TYR A 398 7.07 11.91 31.52
C TYR A 398 6.56 11.57 30.12
N PHE A 399 5.71 12.42 29.53
CA PHE A 399 5.20 12.20 28.17
C PHE A 399 6.31 12.17 27.11
N ALA A 400 7.28 13.09 27.19
CA ALA A 400 8.43 13.09 26.27
C ALA A 400 9.28 11.81 26.41
N MET A 401 9.42 11.27 27.63
CA MET A 401 10.10 10.00 27.87
C MET A 401 9.28 8.81 27.30
N ASP A 402 7.97 8.78 27.54
CA ASP A 402 7.04 7.74 27.13
C ASP A 402 7.02 7.58 25.59
N ASN A 403 6.95 8.71 24.86
CA ASN A 403 7.02 8.70 23.39
C ASN A 403 8.39 8.29 22.84
N ALA A 404 9.46 8.50 23.61
CA ALA A 404 10.81 8.18 23.16
C ALA A 404 11.15 6.69 23.34
N CYS A 405 10.52 6.00 24.28
CA CYS A 405 10.89 4.65 24.70
C CYS A 405 9.78 3.65 24.39
N TRP A 406 10.14 2.46 23.89
CA TRP A 406 9.17 1.38 23.63
C TRP A 406 8.86 0.52 24.88
N ASP A 407 9.60 0.71 25.98
CA ASP A 407 9.43 0.01 27.26
C ASP A 407 9.79 0.95 28.44
N THR A 408 9.03 0.84 29.53
CA THR A 408 9.15 1.64 30.77
C THR A 408 9.63 0.82 31.99
N ASP A 409 9.77 -0.51 31.86
CA ASP A 409 10.16 -1.42 32.95
C ASP A 409 11.65 -1.30 33.36
N GLY A 410 12.42 -0.41 32.72
CA GLY A 410 13.83 -0.16 33.04
C GLY A 410 14.35 1.21 32.60
N LEU A 411 15.51 1.60 33.14
CA LEU A 411 16.22 2.83 32.75
C LEU A 411 17.16 2.64 31.55
N ASP A 412 17.43 1.39 31.13
CA ASP A 412 18.29 1.09 30.00
C ASP A 412 17.69 1.61 28.68
N ASN A 413 16.39 1.40 28.47
CA ASN A 413 15.69 1.91 27.28
C ASN A 413 15.69 3.45 27.24
N LEU A 414 15.41 4.10 28.37
CA LEU A 414 15.52 5.55 28.50
C LEU A 414 16.94 6.06 28.22
N ARG A 415 17.98 5.34 28.69
CA ARG A 415 19.38 5.70 28.45
C ARG A 415 19.73 5.64 26.96
N GLU A 416 19.24 4.64 26.24
CA GLU A 416 19.46 4.45 24.80
C GLU A 416 18.67 5.46 23.96
N ASN A 417 17.49 5.87 24.42
CA ASN A 417 16.63 6.82 23.70
C ASN A 417 16.65 8.26 24.25
N ILE A 418 17.59 8.57 25.17
CA ILE A 418 17.64 9.86 25.85
C ILE A 418 17.82 11.05 24.89
N HIS A 419 18.42 10.81 23.73
CA HIS A 419 18.59 11.81 22.66
C HIS A 419 17.25 12.37 22.17
N ARG A 420 16.20 11.55 22.08
CA ARG A 420 14.84 11.99 21.68
C ARG A 420 14.20 12.91 22.72
N VAL A 421 14.39 12.62 24.01
CA VAL A 421 13.93 13.48 25.11
C VAL A 421 14.71 14.81 25.13
N PHE A 422 16.01 14.77 24.83
CA PHE A 422 16.86 15.95 24.81
C PHE A 422 16.82 16.74 23.48
N ALA A 423 16.17 16.23 22.43
CA ALA A 423 15.90 16.98 21.20
C ALA A 423 15.05 18.24 21.48
N TYR A 424 14.07 18.16 22.40
CA TYR A 424 13.26 19.32 22.78
C TYR A 424 14.10 20.48 23.38
N PRO A 425 14.92 20.31 24.43
CA PRO A 425 15.77 21.39 24.94
C PRO A 425 16.91 21.74 23.97
N ALA A 426 17.33 20.82 23.09
CA ALA A 426 18.28 21.13 22.03
C ALA A 426 17.67 22.11 21.00
N ASN A 427 16.39 21.96 20.64
CA ASN A 427 15.68 22.93 19.82
C ASN A 427 15.63 24.31 20.48
N ASP A 428 15.40 24.38 21.79
CA ASP A 428 15.41 25.64 22.54
C ASP A 428 16.80 26.30 22.62
N LEU A 429 17.87 25.50 22.71
CA LEU A 429 19.20 26.00 23.05
C LEU A 429 20.18 26.07 21.87
N LEU A 430 20.03 25.20 20.86
CA LEU A 430 21.08 24.81 19.90
C LEU A 430 20.67 24.82 18.40
N ALA A 431 19.39 24.97 18.05
CA ALA A 431 18.93 24.95 16.65
C ALA A 431 19.34 26.21 15.85
N GLU A 432 19.55 26.07 14.53
CA GLU A 432 19.83 27.20 13.61
C GLU A 432 18.53 27.89 13.12
N GLU A 433 18.57 29.22 12.92
CA GLU A 433 17.42 30.15 12.88
C GLU A 433 16.38 29.93 11.76
N ASP A 434 15.07 30.14 12.08
CA ASP A 434 14.10 30.86 11.20
C ASP A 434 12.73 31.26 11.81
N SER A 435 12.50 31.18 13.14
CA SER A 435 11.25 31.73 13.74
C SER A 435 11.45 32.34 15.13
N PHE A 436 11.08 33.63 15.28
CA PHE A 436 11.35 34.43 16.49
C PHE A 436 10.11 35.16 17.03
N VAL A 437 9.90 35.09 18.35
CA VAL A 437 8.96 35.93 19.13
C VAL A 437 9.62 36.33 20.45
N ASP A 438 9.56 37.61 20.83
CA ASP A 438 10.12 38.19 22.06
C ASP A 438 9.31 37.85 23.33
N VAL A 439 9.94 37.42 24.44
CA VAL A 439 9.35 37.46 25.81
C VAL A 439 10.42 37.58 26.94
N GLU A 440 10.09 38.29 28.03
CA GLU A 440 10.92 38.57 29.23
C GLU A 440 11.01 37.44 30.29
N PHE A 441 12.13 37.44 31.04
CA PHE A 441 12.40 36.56 32.19
C PHE A 441 11.53 36.92 33.41
N GLU A 442 10.57 36.07 33.77
CA GLU A 442 9.80 36.23 35.02
C GLU A 442 10.34 35.36 36.17
N HIS A 443 10.65 36.01 37.30
CA HIS A 443 10.76 35.40 38.64
C HIS A 443 11.87 34.35 38.89
N GLY A 444 12.90 34.24 38.04
CA GLY A 444 14.08 33.42 38.32
C GLY A 444 13.95 31.93 37.95
N THR A 445 12.82 31.55 37.34
CA THR A 445 12.60 30.27 36.66
C THR A 445 12.92 30.45 35.18
N LEU A 446 13.74 29.56 34.60
CA LEU A 446 14.10 29.63 33.18
C LEU A 446 12.92 29.05 32.38
N SER A 447 12.12 29.93 31.77
CA SER A 447 10.99 29.54 30.91
C SER A 447 11.37 29.43 29.43
N LYS A 448 12.38 30.21 28.97
CA LYS A 448 12.98 30.14 27.64
C LYS A 448 14.34 30.84 27.59
N ALA A 449 15.25 30.42 26.71
CA ALA A 449 16.50 31.11 26.42
C ALA A 449 16.63 31.34 24.91
N PHE A 450 16.43 32.58 24.45
CA PHE A 450 16.63 32.95 23.04
C PHE A 450 17.95 33.72 22.88
N VAL A 451 18.66 33.47 21.78
CA VAL A 451 19.86 34.21 21.39
C VAL A 451 19.44 35.35 20.45
N VAL A 452 19.57 36.61 20.89
CA VAL A 452 19.40 37.76 20.00
C VAL A 452 20.63 37.85 19.10
N ALA A 453 20.44 37.83 17.77
CA ALA A 453 21.52 38.07 16.82
C ALA A 453 22.07 39.50 16.91
N GLY A 454 23.05 39.67 17.79
CA GLY A 454 23.76 40.92 18.02
C GLY A 454 24.78 40.77 19.15
N GLU A 455 26.03 40.49 18.77
CA GLU A 455 27.20 40.17 19.64
C GLU A 455 27.29 38.68 20.06
N ASN A 456 27.14 37.77 19.09
CA ASN A 456 26.95 36.32 19.23
C ASN A 456 28.24 35.47 19.38
N SER A 457 28.85 35.46 20.57
CA SER A 457 29.67 34.29 20.98
C SER A 457 29.47 33.94 22.45
N ILE A 458 29.18 34.94 23.29
CA ILE A 458 28.99 34.75 24.74
C ILE A 458 27.64 34.09 25.03
N SER A 459 26.58 34.39 24.26
CA SER A 459 25.23 33.82 24.47
C SER A 459 25.15 32.34 24.07
N HIS A 460 25.72 31.94 22.93
CA HIS A 460 25.77 30.54 22.49
C HIS A 460 26.59 29.67 23.45
N VAL A 461 27.74 30.17 23.91
CA VAL A 461 28.56 29.48 24.93
C VAL A 461 27.77 29.28 26.22
N GLN A 462 26.89 30.20 26.60
CA GLN A 462 26.04 30.03 27.78
C GLN A 462 24.95 28.96 27.56
N SER A 463 24.25 28.97 26.42
CA SER A 463 23.25 27.94 26.06
C SER A 463 23.85 26.54 25.99
N ALA A 464 25.00 26.40 25.32
CA ALA A 464 25.78 25.18 25.28
C ALA A 464 26.07 24.67 26.70
N HIS A 465 26.60 25.51 27.59
CA HIS A 465 26.88 25.08 28.96
C HIS A 465 25.63 24.69 29.76
N ILE A 466 24.48 25.34 29.53
CA ILE A 466 23.22 24.98 30.18
C ILE A 466 22.80 23.57 29.75
N MET A 467 22.83 23.27 28.45
CA MET A 467 22.53 21.95 27.90
C MET A 467 23.40 20.86 28.55
N LEU A 468 24.71 21.10 28.63
CA LEU A 468 25.65 20.13 29.22
C LEU A 468 25.39 19.87 30.70
N ARG A 469 25.00 20.90 31.45
CA ARG A 469 24.73 20.77 32.88
C ARG A 469 23.37 20.12 33.16
N LEU A 470 22.39 20.26 32.25
CA LEU A 470 21.15 19.48 32.28
C LEU A 470 21.45 18.00 32.06
N LEU A 471 22.30 17.68 31.08
CA LEU A 471 22.75 16.31 30.82
C LEU A 471 23.56 15.71 31.98
N ASP A 472 24.39 16.50 32.68
CA ASP A 472 25.12 16.01 33.87
C ASP A 472 24.19 15.50 34.98
N ILE A 473 23.00 16.11 35.13
CA ILE A 473 21.97 15.66 36.08
C ILE A 473 21.46 14.29 35.65
N PHE A 474 21.04 14.13 34.40
CA PHE A 474 20.52 12.86 33.88
C PHE A 474 21.59 11.77 33.85
N TYR A 475 22.83 12.08 33.48
CA TYR A 475 23.94 11.13 33.52
C TYR A 475 24.13 10.54 34.93
N ARG A 476 23.95 11.34 35.99
CA ARG A 476 24.02 10.84 37.37
C ARG A 476 22.78 10.05 37.79
N LEU A 477 21.59 10.48 37.35
CA LEU A 477 20.34 9.75 37.61
C LEU A 477 20.32 8.39 36.91
N LEU A 478 20.94 8.29 35.73
CA LEU A 478 21.16 7.07 34.94
C LEU A 478 22.43 6.29 35.35
N ALA A 479 22.87 6.46 36.60
CA ALA A 479 23.98 5.72 37.20
C ALA A 479 25.33 5.82 36.46
N GLN A 480 25.57 6.90 35.71
CA GLN A 480 26.82 7.21 35.01
C GLN A 480 27.25 6.14 34.01
N GLN A 481 26.28 5.45 33.44
CA GLN A 481 26.51 4.53 32.33
C GLN A 481 26.65 5.29 31.02
N THR A 482 27.32 4.68 30.05
CA THR A 482 27.49 5.24 28.70
C THR A 482 26.14 5.60 28.10
N LEU A 483 25.96 6.86 27.72
CA LEU A 483 24.76 7.37 27.05
C LEU A 483 24.80 7.02 25.56
N SER A 484 23.66 7.17 24.87
CA SER A 484 23.49 6.75 23.46
C SER A 484 24.47 7.42 22.49
N ALA A 485 24.71 6.78 21.33
CA ALA A 485 25.61 7.31 20.30
C ALA A 485 24.98 8.53 19.60
N GLU A 486 23.67 8.49 19.39
CA GLU A 486 22.85 9.56 18.81
C GLU A 486 22.88 10.82 19.70
N LEU A 487 22.97 10.66 21.03
CA LEU A 487 23.20 11.79 21.93
C LEU A 487 24.58 12.42 21.72
N CYS A 488 25.61 11.61 21.44
CA CYS A 488 26.93 12.13 21.09
C CYS A 488 26.84 12.99 19.83
N GLU A 489 26.25 12.45 18.77
CA GLU A 489 26.06 13.12 17.47
C GLU A 489 25.32 14.45 17.62
N MET A 490 24.25 14.48 18.43
CA MET A 490 23.48 15.68 18.75
C MET A 490 24.32 16.79 19.42
N LEU A 491 25.32 16.43 20.24
CA LEU A 491 26.16 17.40 20.97
C LEU A 491 27.44 17.79 20.21
N THR A 492 27.89 16.93 19.30
CA THR A 492 29.07 17.13 18.44
C THR A 492 28.74 17.80 17.11
N GLY A 493 27.44 17.98 16.82
CA GLY A 493 26.96 18.64 15.59
C GLY A 493 27.08 17.76 14.35
N GLU A 494 27.01 16.43 14.53
CA GLU A 494 26.91 15.47 13.43
C GLU A 494 25.44 15.28 12.97
N GLY A 495 24.47 15.94 13.64
CA GLY A 495 23.04 16.03 13.25
C GLY A 495 22.53 17.48 13.09
N ASP A 496 21.23 17.71 13.27
CA ASP A 496 20.53 18.99 12.98
C ASP A 496 20.88 20.18 13.91
N TYR A 497 21.80 20.02 14.87
CA TYR A 497 22.10 21.01 15.92
C TYR A 497 23.54 21.52 15.88
N GLN A 498 23.79 22.74 16.36
CA GLN A 498 25.15 23.27 16.46
C GLN A 498 26.03 22.47 17.44
N ALA A 499 27.25 22.14 17.01
CA ALA A 499 28.24 21.47 17.85
C ALA A 499 28.57 22.29 19.11
N ILE A 500 28.29 21.72 20.30
CA ILE A 500 28.59 22.36 21.59
C ILE A 500 29.79 21.77 22.31
N MET A 501 30.26 20.61 21.89
CA MET A 501 31.51 20.05 22.35
C MET A 501 32.18 19.21 21.25
N THR A 502 33.48 18.96 21.39
CA THR A 502 34.14 17.98 20.53
C THR A 502 33.79 16.58 21.00
N THR A 503 33.92 15.61 20.10
CA THR A 503 33.65 14.23 20.43
C THR A 503 34.57 13.73 21.55
N GLU A 504 35.85 14.11 21.55
CA GLU A 504 36.79 13.76 22.64
C GLU A 504 36.34 14.35 23.99
N ALA A 505 35.75 15.55 23.99
CA ALA A 505 35.20 16.17 25.19
C ALA A 505 33.93 15.45 25.69
N TYR A 506 33.10 14.90 24.79
CA TYR A 506 31.95 14.06 25.14
C TYR A 506 32.39 12.80 25.85
N TYR A 507 33.27 12.01 25.23
CA TYR A 507 33.77 10.78 25.83
C TYR A 507 34.54 11.04 27.13
N ALA A 508 35.34 12.11 27.20
CA ALA A 508 36.00 12.49 28.46
C ALA A 508 35.01 12.81 29.59
N ARG A 509 33.79 13.25 29.26
CA ARG A 509 32.76 13.66 30.22
C ARG A 509 31.77 12.54 30.58
N PHE A 510 31.33 11.74 29.60
CA PHE A 510 30.22 10.80 29.75
C PHE A 510 30.60 9.31 29.49
N ASP A 511 31.80 9.02 28.97
CA ASP A 511 32.34 7.65 28.84
C ASP A 511 33.88 7.62 28.95
N PRO A 512 34.48 8.06 30.09
CA PRO A 512 35.93 8.19 30.21
C PRO A 512 36.61 6.81 30.23
N ALA A 513 37.18 6.41 29.09
CA ALA A 513 37.94 5.17 28.96
C ALA A 513 39.26 5.17 29.76
N PRO A 514 39.76 4.00 30.22
CA PRO A 514 41.15 3.89 30.69
C PRO A 514 42.12 4.17 29.52
N SER A 515 43.22 4.87 29.82
CA SER A 515 44.20 5.38 28.84
C SER A 515 44.62 4.34 27.78
N THR A 516 44.38 4.64 26.50
CA THR A 516 44.75 3.81 25.34
C THR A 516 46.28 3.66 25.22
N PRO A 517 46.81 2.44 25.00
CA PRO A 517 48.21 2.23 24.64
C PRO A 517 48.60 3.01 23.37
N LYS A 518 49.85 3.46 23.27
CA LYS A 518 50.37 4.11 22.04
C LYS A 518 50.39 3.11 20.89
N GLY A 519 49.63 3.40 19.83
CA GLY A 519 49.60 2.60 18.60
C GLY A 519 48.34 1.77 18.39
N GLU A 520 47.30 1.96 19.20
CA GLU A 520 45.96 1.38 19.00
C GLU A 520 44.94 2.51 18.81
N LEU A 521 43.87 2.27 18.03
CA LEU A 521 42.73 3.18 17.96
C LEU A 521 42.12 3.36 19.34
N SER A 522 41.67 4.58 19.64
CA SER A 522 40.84 4.77 20.83
C SER A 522 39.54 3.95 20.69
N LYS A 523 38.94 3.52 21.81
CA LYS A 523 37.60 2.86 21.81
C LYS A 523 36.59 3.67 20.99
N HIS A 524 36.74 4.99 20.99
CA HIS A 524 35.92 5.93 20.25
C HIS A 524 36.18 5.91 18.74
N ASP A 525 37.44 6.07 18.32
CA ASP A 525 37.78 6.06 16.88
C ASP A 525 37.47 4.69 16.26
N LYS A 526 37.58 3.61 17.06
CA LYS A 526 37.14 2.27 16.66
C LYS A 526 35.63 2.22 16.40
N ARG A 527 34.81 2.79 17.31
CA ARG A 527 33.36 2.88 17.10
C ARG A 527 32.99 3.72 15.88
N LYS A 528 33.64 4.87 15.68
CA LYS A 528 33.41 5.69 14.48
C LYS A 528 33.79 4.96 13.19
N LEU A 529 34.87 4.18 13.24
CA LEU A 529 35.28 3.33 12.12
C LEU A 529 34.25 2.22 11.85
N GLU A 530 33.79 1.53 12.91
CA GLU A 530 32.75 0.50 12.82
C GLU A 530 31.42 1.07 12.28
N GLN A 531 30.99 2.24 12.77
CA GLN A 531 29.79 2.93 12.28
C GLN A 531 29.92 3.33 10.81
N LEU A 532 31.02 3.98 10.43
CA LEU A 532 31.25 4.39 9.04
C LEU A 532 31.31 3.18 8.10
N ILE A 533 31.97 2.09 8.52
CA ILE A 533 31.98 0.83 7.76
C ILE A 533 30.56 0.27 7.65
N GLY A 534 29.81 0.24 8.75
CA GLY A 534 28.40 -0.19 8.76
C GLY A 534 27.55 0.59 7.76
N CYS A 535 27.63 1.93 7.76
CA CYS A 535 26.90 2.76 6.81
C CYS A 535 27.35 2.51 5.35
N PHE A 536 28.66 2.27 5.12
CA PHE A 536 29.14 1.91 3.79
C PHE A 536 28.69 0.51 3.37
N SER A 537 28.47 -0.42 4.29
CA SER A 537 28.03 -1.81 4.01
C SER A 537 26.52 -1.97 3.92
N ASP A 538 25.75 -1.04 4.49
CA ASP A 538 24.29 -1.05 4.44
C ASP A 538 23.76 -0.83 3.01
N LEU A 539 23.25 -1.89 2.37
CA LEU A 539 22.77 -1.82 0.99
C LEU A 539 21.48 -0.99 0.86
N ASP A 540 20.70 -0.85 1.94
CA ASP A 540 19.46 -0.07 1.93
C ASP A 540 19.74 1.44 1.84
N ASP A 541 20.92 1.87 2.28
CA ASP A 541 21.35 3.28 2.26
C ASP A 541 22.43 3.57 1.19
N PRO A 542 22.25 4.63 0.39
CA PRO A 542 23.23 5.01 -0.61
C PRO A 542 24.40 5.78 -0.01
N ILE A 543 25.59 5.62 -0.59
CA ILE A 543 26.77 6.41 -0.24
C ILE A 543 26.55 7.87 -0.66
N THR A 544 26.67 8.78 0.30
CA THR A 544 26.44 10.23 0.15
C THR A 544 27.71 11.05 0.35
N ARG A 545 27.62 12.35 0.05
CA ARG A 545 28.69 13.32 0.33
C ARG A 545 29.10 13.35 1.81
N THR A 546 28.15 13.33 2.75
CA THR A 546 28.41 13.41 4.19
C THR A 546 29.31 12.26 4.65
N MET A 547 29.01 11.03 4.19
CA MET A 547 29.82 9.86 4.48
C MET A 547 31.25 9.97 3.92
N LEU A 548 31.43 10.57 2.74
CA LEU A 548 32.77 10.83 2.18
C LEU A 548 33.54 11.89 2.97
N GLU A 549 32.87 12.90 3.52
CA GLU A 549 33.46 13.94 4.37
C GLU A 549 33.86 13.38 5.74
N GLU A 550 33.04 12.49 6.32
CA GLU A 550 33.37 11.71 7.52
C GLU A 550 34.59 10.80 7.29
N ALA A 551 34.62 10.08 6.17
CA ALA A 551 35.76 9.28 5.78
C ALA A 551 37.03 10.15 5.63
N ASP A 552 36.95 11.27 4.91
CA ASP A 552 38.07 12.21 4.74
C ASP A 552 38.61 12.74 6.09
N ASN A 553 37.75 12.86 7.11
CA ASN A 553 38.14 13.30 8.45
C ASN A 553 38.77 12.16 9.27
N LEU A 554 38.13 11.00 9.30
CA LEU A 554 38.57 9.84 10.10
C LEU A 554 39.90 9.27 9.61
N PHE A 555 40.05 9.09 8.30
CA PHE A 555 41.22 8.45 7.68
C PHE A 555 42.45 9.36 7.56
N ARG A 556 42.40 10.60 8.09
CA ARG A 556 43.62 11.39 8.37
C ARG A 556 44.54 10.65 9.35
N GLN A 557 43.95 9.87 10.26
CA GLN A 557 44.68 8.94 11.09
C GLN A 557 44.97 7.67 10.29
N ARG A 558 46.18 7.53 9.76
CA ARG A 558 46.53 6.41 8.87
C ARG A 558 46.31 5.02 9.47
N ILE A 559 46.29 4.88 10.79
CA ILE A 559 45.97 3.61 11.46
C ILE A 559 44.53 3.14 11.21
N CYS A 560 43.59 4.03 10.89
CA CYS A 560 42.23 3.64 10.49
C CYS A 560 42.21 2.86 9.16
N CYS A 561 43.22 3.07 8.29
CA CYS A 561 43.39 2.34 7.04
C CYS A 561 43.89 0.90 7.22
N ASP A 562 44.14 0.45 8.46
CA ASP A 562 44.50 -0.94 8.76
C ASP A 562 43.28 -1.84 8.56
N THR A 563 43.20 -2.42 7.37
CA THR A 563 42.10 -3.31 6.96
C THR A 563 41.97 -4.57 7.81
N SER A 564 42.99 -4.94 8.62
CA SER A 564 42.87 -6.07 9.55
C SER A 564 41.88 -5.83 10.69
N GLN A 565 41.43 -4.59 10.85
CA GLN A 565 40.47 -4.17 11.88
C GLN A 565 39.04 -4.03 11.33
N TRP A 566 38.80 -4.39 10.07
CA TRP A 566 37.49 -4.28 9.42
C TRP A 566 36.82 -5.65 9.50
N ASP A 567 35.55 -5.70 9.92
CA ASP A 567 34.92 -6.94 10.35
C ASP A 567 34.48 -7.85 9.18
N GLU A 568 34.28 -7.32 7.95
CA GLU A 568 33.85 -8.10 6.77
C GLU A 568 34.43 -7.55 5.44
N ASP A 569 34.69 -8.45 4.48
CA ASP A 569 35.03 -8.10 3.09
C ASP A 569 33.77 -8.16 2.22
N ASP A 570 33.18 -7.00 1.97
CA ASP A 570 31.96 -6.81 1.20
C ASP A 570 32.09 -5.66 0.17
N LEU A 571 31.03 -5.37 -0.58
CA LEU A 571 31.05 -4.30 -1.58
C LEU A 571 31.08 -2.89 -0.97
N GLY A 572 30.66 -2.71 0.28
CA GLY A 572 30.69 -1.43 0.99
C GLY A 572 32.11 -1.04 1.40
N THR A 573 32.79 -1.97 2.08
CA THR A 573 34.20 -1.86 2.43
C THR A 573 35.09 -1.76 1.19
N ASP A 574 34.78 -2.48 0.11
CA ASP A 574 35.46 -2.35 -1.19
C ASP A 574 35.32 -0.94 -1.79
N ALA A 575 34.13 -0.35 -1.72
CA ALA A 575 33.90 1.02 -2.17
C ALA A 575 34.72 2.02 -1.33
N LEU A 576 34.76 1.86 0.00
CA LEU A 576 35.58 2.69 0.88
C LEU A 576 37.08 2.55 0.57
N LYS A 577 37.59 1.33 0.39
CA LYS A 577 38.99 1.06 -0.04
C LYS A 577 39.31 1.75 -1.37
N ALA A 578 38.42 1.64 -2.35
CA ALA A 578 38.59 2.27 -3.68
C ALA A 578 38.64 3.80 -3.59
N TYR A 579 37.77 4.42 -2.78
CA TYR A 579 37.76 5.86 -2.53
C TYR A 579 39.05 6.34 -1.86
N LEU A 580 39.47 5.66 -0.79
CA LEU A 580 40.70 5.99 -0.06
C LEU A 580 41.94 5.84 -0.93
N LEU A 581 41.99 4.80 -1.79
CA LEU A 581 43.09 4.59 -2.72
C LEU A 581 43.17 5.69 -3.78
N LEU A 582 42.02 6.16 -4.29
CA LEU A 582 41.97 7.32 -5.18
C LEU A 582 42.49 8.59 -4.48
N LYS A 583 42.13 8.81 -3.21
CA LYS A 583 42.63 9.93 -2.40
C LYS A 583 44.14 9.84 -2.18
N ASP A 584 44.66 8.68 -1.81
CA ASP A 584 46.10 8.45 -1.66
C ASP A 584 46.84 8.76 -2.96
N THR A 585 46.31 8.32 -4.10
CA THR A 585 46.86 8.59 -5.43
C THR A 585 46.89 10.09 -5.76
N ASN A 586 45.77 10.79 -5.52
CA ASN A 586 45.66 12.23 -5.75
C ASN A 586 46.58 13.05 -4.83
N ASN A 587 46.79 12.58 -3.60
CA ASN A 587 47.65 13.21 -2.60
C ASN A 587 49.11 12.74 -2.65
N GLN A 588 49.46 11.82 -3.56
CA GLN A 588 50.80 11.23 -3.70
C GLN A 588 51.29 10.50 -2.43
N ILE A 589 50.37 9.84 -1.72
CA ILE A 589 50.65 8.99 -0.56
C ILE A 589 50.87 7.55 -1.07
N ASN A 590 51.93 6.90 -0.57
CA ASN A 590 52.26 5.51 -0.88
C ASN A 590 52.95 4.87 0.33
N ASP A 591 52.16 4.60 1.38
CA ASP A 591 52.62 3.95 2.60
C ASP A 591 52.19 2.46 2.64
N THR A 592 52.46 1.79 3.77
CA THR A 592 52.09 0.38 3.94
C THR A 592 50.58 0.18 3.87
N TYR A 593 49.80 1.13 4.38
CA TYR A 593 48.35 1.07 4.33
C TYR A 593 47.83 1.25 2.91
N THR A 594 48.44 2.11 2.08
CA THR A 594 48.09 2.21 0.65
C THR A 594 48.26 0.85 -0.07
N ALA A 595 49.33 0.10 0.26
CA ALA A 595 49.54 -1.23 -0.30
C ALA A 595 48.55 -2.28 0.23
N GLU A 596 48.13 -2.18 1.49
CA GLU A 596 47.09 -3.03 2.09
C GLU A 596 45.71 -2.76 1.47
N LEU A 597 45.33 -1.49 1.30
CA LEU A 597 44.11 -1.10 0.59
C LEU A 597 44.09 -1.67 -0.83
N GLN A 598 45.22 -1.59 -1.56
CA GLN A 598 45.33 -2.19 -2.89
C GLN A 598 45.19 -3.71 -2.86
N ALA A 599 45.82 -4.40 -1.90
CA ALA A 599 45.74 -5.86 -1.78
C ALA A 599 44.32 -6.33 -1.42
N GLY A 600 43.61 -5.58 -0.58
CA GLY A 600 42.24 -5.86 -0.14
C GLY A 600 41.18 -5.68 -1.23
N LEU A 601 41.53 -5.11 -2.39
CA LEU A 601 40.66 -4.99 -3.56
C LEU A 601 40.78 -6.19 -4.52
N SER A 602 41.51 -7.24 -4.13
CA SER A 602 41.55 -8.48 -4.89
C SER A 602 40.16 -9.15 -4.90
N GLU A 603 39.79 -9.72 -6.05
CA GLU A 603 38.50 -10.42 -6.27
C GLU A 603 37.23 -9.53 -6.21
N ILE A 604 37.37 -8.21 -6.13
CA ILE A 604 36.24 -7.25 -6.08
C ILE A 604 35.20 -7.45 -7.20
N PHE A 605 35.66 -7.77 -8.42
CA PHE A 605 34.75 -7.98 -9.55
C PHE A 605 34.12 -9.37 -9.57
N GLU A 606 34.64 -10.34 -8.80
CA GLU A 606 33.91 -11.59 -8.52
C GLU A 606 32.75 -11.31 -7.57
N ARG A 607 32.94 -10.46 -6.54
CA ARG A 607 31.87 -10.01 -5.65
C ARG A 607 30.81 -9.20 -6.39
N ALA A 608 31.23 -8.26 -7.24
CA ALA A 608 30.30 -7.49 -8.09
C ALA A 608 29.47 -8.41 -9.00
N LEU A 609 30.11 -9.43 -9.60
CA LEU A 609 29.40 -10.43 -10.40
C LEU A 609 28.43 -11.27 -9.57
N ALA A 610 28.81 -11.67 -8.35
CA ALA A 610 27.94 -12.44 -7.46
C ALA A 610 26.65 -11.69 -7.15
N LEU A 611 26.74 -10.39 -6.83
CA LEU A 611 25.58 -9.54 -6.61
C LEU A 611 24.68 -9.45 -7.86
N LEU A 612 25.27 -9.27 -9.05
CA LEU A 612 24.50 -9.24 -10.31
C LEU A 612 23.75 -10.56 -10.56
N LEU A 613 24.35 -11.70 -10.19
CA LEU A 613 23.79 -13.03 -10.44
C LEU A 613 22.80 -13.50 -9.37
N GLU A 614 22.74 -12.85 -8.20
CA GLU A 614 21.86 -13.24 -7.09
C GLU A 614 20.39 -13.36 -7.50
N ARG A 615 19.94 -12.42 -8.33
CA ARG A 615 18.56 -12.36 -8.85
C ARG A 615 18.47 -12.78 -10.32
N ALA A 616 19.43 -13.52 -10.87
CA ALA A 616 19.42 -13.95 -12.28
C ALA A 616 18.75 -15.33 -12.50
N HIS A 617 18.18 -15.57 -13.68
CA HIS A 617 17.72 -16.90 -14.06
C HIS A 617 18.90 -17.80 -14.44
N ILE A 618 19.13 -18.87 -13.67
CA ILE A 618 20.18 -19.87 -13.94
C ILE A 618 19.54 -21.21 -14.29
N GLN A 619 19.96 -21.79 -15.42
CA GLN A 619 19.40 -23.04 -15.91
C GLN A 619 19.57 -24.18 -14.89
N GLY A 620 18.46 -24.81 -14.51
CA GLY A 620 18.44 -25.91 -13.55
C GLY A 620 18.24 -25.49 -12.08
N GLN A 621 18.14 -24.18 -11.80
CA GLN A 621 17.76 -23.64 -10.49
C GLN A 621 16.33 -23.05 -10.53
N GLY A 622 15.65 -22.98 -9.37
CA GLY A 622 14.29 -22.44 -9.26
C GLY A 622 13.16 -23.28 -9.89
N HIS A 623 12.03 -22.65 -10.18
CA HIS A 623 10.81 -23.31 -10.67
C HIS A 623 10.83 -23.65 -12.18
N SER A 624 11.64 -22.95 -12.98
CA SER A 624 11.76 -23.15 -14.43
C SER A 624 13.11 -23.79 -14.79
N LYS A 625 13.17 -25.12 -14.88
CA LYS A 625 14.42 -25.87 -15.11
C LYS A 625 15.01 -25.74 -16.51
N GLU A 626 14.25 -25.20 -17.47
CA GLU A 626 14.66 -25.14 -18.89
C GLU A 626 15.17 -23.76 -19.35
N ASN A 627 14.98 -22.70 -18.54
CA ASN A 627 15.31 -21.31 -18.89
C ASN A 627 16.43 -20.75 -17.99
N GLY A 628 17.16 -19.74 -18.48
CA GLY A 628 18.25 -19.07 -17.76
C GLY A 628 19.64 -19.30 -18.35
N PHE A 629 20.65 -18.66 -17.74
CA PHE A 629 22.06 -18.82 -18.11
C PHE A 629 22.49 -20.28 -18.00
N ASN A 630 23.09 -20.80 -19.07
CA ASN A 630 23.77 -22.10 -19.02
C ASN A 630 25.23 -21.93 -18.53
N ASN A 631 25.89 -23.06 -18.19
CA ASN A 631 27.26 -23.03 -17.69
C ASN A 631 28.26 -22.34 -18.63
N THR A 632 28.09 -22.46 -19.96
CA THR A 632 28.98 -21.79 -20.93
C THR A 632 28.75 -20.28 -20.93
N GLU A 633 27.49 -19.85 -20.86
CA GLU A 633 27.14 -18.42 -20.78
C GLU A 633 27.64 -17.82 -19.44
N LEU A 634 27.53 -18.53 -18.31
CA LEU A 634 28.07 -18.08 -17.02
C LEU A 634 29.60 -17.89 -17.05
N GLU A 635 30.34 -18.81 -17.66
CA GLU A 635 31.79 -18.66 -17.83
C GLU A 635 32.15 -17.44 -18.71
N GLN A 636 31.35 -17.15 -19.74
CA GLN A 636 31.54 -15.96 -20.57
C GLN A 636 31.27 -14.66 -19.79
N VAL A 637 30.24 -14.64 -18.93
CA VAL A 637 29.98 -13.51 -18.04
C VAL A 637 31.11 -13.35 -17.03
N LYS A 638 31.57 -14.45 -16.41
CA LYS A 638 32.70 -14.43 -15.48
C LYS A 638 33.95 -13.86 -16.13
N ASN A 639 34.32 -14.37 -17.30
CA ASN A 639 35.44 -13.86 -18.09
C ASN A 639 35.35 -12.35 -18.35
N PHE A 640 34.15 -11.85 -18.67
CA PHE A 640 33.93 -10.41 -18.89
C PHE A 640 34.15 -9.57 -17.63
N PHE A 641 33.91 -10.12 -16.44
CA PHE A 641 34.06 -9.41 -15.16
C PHE A 641 35.45 -9.55 -14.55
N THR A 642 36.18 -10.64 -14.81
CA THR A 642 37.41 -10.95 -14.06
C THR A 642 38.70 -10.89 -14.87
N GLU A 643 38.64 -11.03 -16.19
CA GLU A 643 39.85 -11.11 -17.02
C GLU A 643 40.24 -9.75 -17.62
N ASP A 644 41.55 -9.50 -17.76
CA ASP A 644 42.06 -8.25 -18.34
C ASP A 644 41.56 -8.04 -19.78
N ASP A 645 41.47 -9.12 -20.56
CA ASP A 645 41.01 -9.13 -21.95
C ASP A 645 39.75 -10.00 -22.08
N ALA A 646 38.59 -9.35 -22.05
CA ALA A 646 37.30 -10.03 -22.17
C ALA A 646 37.09 -10.64 -23.57
N GLU A 647 36.55 -11.86 -23.61
CA GLU A 647 36.18 -12.54 -24.86
C GLU A 647 34.95 -11.92 -25.53
N LEU A 648 33.99 -11.48 -24.72
CA LEU A 648 32.78 -10.82 -25.19
C LEU A 648 32.98 -9.32 -25.39
N SER A 649 32.42 -8.80 -26.47
CA SER A 649 32.25 -7.35 -26.64
C SER A 649 31.14 -6.82 -25.73
N GLN A 650 31.15 -5.51 -25.47
CA GLN A 650 30.10 -4.84 -24.70
C GLN A 650 28.69 -5.08 -25.26
N GLN A 651 28.51 -5.09 -26.59
CA GLN A 651 27.22 -5.38 -27.21
C GLN A 651 26.79 -6.83 -27.01
N ALA A 652 27.76 -7.77 -27.02
CA ALA A 652 27.48 -9.19 -26.85
C ALA A 652 27.10 -9.53 -25.40
N ILE A 653 27.73 -8.91 -24.40
CA ILE A 653 27.36 -9.14 -23.00
C ILE A 653 25.99 -8.54 -22.68
N ILE A 654 25.66 -7.35 -23.21
CA ILE A 654 24.32 -6.76 -23.04
C ILE A 654 23.24 -7.65 -23.67
N ALA A 655 23.46 -8.14 -24.90
CA ALA A 655 22.51 -9.05 -25.54
C ALA A 655 22.33 -10.38 -24.77
N LEU A 656 23.37 -10.82 -24.06
CA LEU A 656 23.28 -11.99 -23.18
C LEU A 656 22.49 -11.67 -21.91
N PHE A 657 22.68 -10.49 -21.32
CA PHE A 657 21.93 -10.01 -20.17
C PHE A 657 20.44 -9.81 -20.47
N ASP A 658 20.09 -9.22 -21.62
CA ASP A 658 18.69 -9.04 -22.04
C ASP A 658 17.90 -10.35 -22.17
N LYS A 659 18.60 -11.48 -22.35
CA LYS A 659 17.99 -12.80 -22.46
C LYS A 659 17.65 -13.41 -21.09
N HIS A 660 18.41 -13.07 -20.04
CA HIS A 660 18.46 -13.88 -18.82
C HIS A 660 18.38 -13.11 -17.50
N LEU A 661 18.69 -11.81 -17.50
CA LEU A 661 18.53 -10.95 -16.33
C LEU A 661 17.11 -10.39 -16.26
N HIS A 662 16.63 -10.20 -15.03
CA HIS A 662 15.33 -9.59 -14.80
C HIS A 662 15.38 -8.10 -15.12
N ARG A 663 14.50 -7.68 -16.02
CA ARG A 663 14.24 -6.26 -16.26
C ARG A 663 13.34 -5.74 -15.15
N ASP A 664 13.63 -4.52 -14.71
CA ASP A 664 12.80 -3.76 -13.78
C ASP A 664 11.61 -3.14 -14.54
N GLU A 665 10.70 -4.00 -14.96
CA GLU A 665 9.51 -3.67 -15.74
C GLU A 665 8.26 -3.72 -14.86
N VAL A 666 7.25 -2.95 -15.24
CA VAL A 666 5.90 -3.02 -14.66
C VAL A 666 5.21 -4.25 -15.22
N CYS A 667 4.86 -5.20 -14.37
CA CYS A 667 4.01 -6.31 -14.75
C CYS A 667 2.53 -5.97 -14.53
N ARG A 668 1.69 -6.15 -15.55
CA ARG A 668 0.22 -6.07 -15.48
C ARG A 668 -0.40 -7.34 -16.06
N GLN A 669 -1.57 -7.71 -15.55
CA GLN A 669 -2.32 -8.89 -16.00
C GLN A 669 -1.52 -10.21 -15.99
N SER A 670 -0.50 -10.29 -15.12
CA SER A 670 0.40 -11.45 -14.90
C SER A 670 1.50 -11.67 -15.96
N ASP A 671 1.34 -11.19 -17.19
CA ASP A 671 2.28 -11.48 -18.29
C ASP A 671 2.59 -10.29 -19.23
N LEU A 672 2.02 -9.11 -19.00
CA LEU A 672 2.34 -7.90 -19.76
C LEU A 672 3.39 -7.08 -19.04
N TYR A 673 4.53 -6.86 -19.68
CA TYR A 673 5.67 -6.14 -19.12
C TYR A 673 5.87 -4.80 -19.84
N PHE A 674 6.00 -3.72 -19.08
CA PHE A 674 6.22 -2.37 -19.56
C PHE A 674 7.46 -1.75 -18.93
N PRO A 675 8.27 -0.98 -19.66
CA PRO A 675 9.45 -0.34 -19.09
C PRO A 675 9.04 0.70 -18.03
N LYS A 676 9.64 0.67 -16.83
CA LYS A 676 9.46 1.70 -15.78
C LYS A 676 10.13 3.04 -16.10
N ILE A 677 11.02 3.05 -17.09
CA ILE A 677 11.80 4.21 -17.52
C ILE A 677 11.77 4.28 -19.05
N SER A 678 12.73 4.98 -19.68
CA SER A 678 12.88 4.93 -21.13
C SER A 678 13.21 3.52 -21.66
N GLU A 679 12.61 3.13 -22.78
CA GLU A 679 13.01 1.93 -23.56
C GLU A 679 14.46 1.96 -24.06
N LYS A 680 15.09 3.14 -24.09
CA LYS A 680 16.51 3.31 -24.45
C LYS A 680 17.44 3.04 -23.29
N GLN A 681 16.91 2.92 -22.08
CA GLN A 681 17.66 2.54 -20.89
C GLN A 681 17.28 1.13 -20.47
N ILE A 682 18.30 0.33 -20.23
CA ILE A 682 18.10 -1.02 -19.75
C ILE A 682 18.00 -0.95 -18.23
N GLY A 683 16.78 -0.85 -17.72
CA GLY A 683 16.49 -1.00 -16.31
C GLY A 683 16.49 -2.47 -15.95
N TYR A 684 17.62 -3.00 -15.48
CA TYR A 684 17.63 -4.29 -14.79
C TYR A 684 17.27 -4.09 -13.32
N HIS A 685 16.79 -5.15 -12.69
CA HIS A 685 16.32 -5.09 -11.30
C HIS A 685 17.38 -4.61 -10.30
N PHE A 686 18.67 -4.91 -10.52
CA PHE A 686 19.77 -4.40 -9.69
C PHE A 686 19.99 -2.87 -9.81
N PHE A 687 19.30 -2.19 -10.74
CA PHE A 687 19.24 -0.73 -10.82
C PHE A 687 17.97 -0.14 -10.17
N SER A 688 17.17 -0.95 -9.47
CA SER A 688 15.99 -0.49 -8.73
C SER A 688 16.33 0.69 -7.80
N ASP A 689 15.45 1.68 -7.73
CA ASP A 689 15.63 2.86 -6.86
C ASP A 689 15.37 2.56 -5.38
N HIS A 690 14.71 1.44 -5.03
CA HIS A 690 14.37 1.09 -3.64
C HIS A 690 15.50 0.38 -2.90
N ASP A 691 16.19 -0.53 -3.58
CA ASP A 691 17.25 -1.37 -2.99
C ASP A 691 18.67 -0.83 -3.32
N ASP A 692 18.79 0.10 -4.29
CA ASP A 692 20.03 0.70 -4.86
C ASP A 692 21.34 -0.15 -4.82
N ASP A 693 21.19 -1.47 -4.91
CA ASP A 693 22.20 -2.50 -4.58
C ASP A 693 23.52 -2.31 -5.32
N TYR A 694 23.47 -1.73 -6.52
CA TYR A 694 24.60 -1.63 -7.44
C TYR A 694 25.32 -0.28 -7.44
N GLN A 695 24.92 0.69 -6.61
CA GLN A 695 25.61 1.98 -6.51
C GLN A 695 27.09 1.79 -6.16
N ARG A 696 27.40 0.94 -5.18
CA ARG A 696 28.76 0.65 -4.71
C ARG A 696 29.66 0.17 -5.84
N VAL A 697 29.17 -0.74 -6.69
CA VAL A 697 29.92 -1.21 -7.87
C VAL A 697 30.17 -0.08 -8.86
N ALA A 698 29.18 0.78 -9.12
CA ALA A 698 29.36 1.95 -9.98
C ALA A 698 30.43 2.90 -9.44
N LEU A 699 30.45 3.15 -8.12
CA LEU A 699 31.44 4.01 -7.46
C LEU A 699 32.84 3.39 -7.49
N ILE A 700 32.96 2.10 -7.19
CA ILE A 700 34.20 1.32 -7.31
C ILE A 700 34.76 1.48 -8.73
N CYS A 701 33.96 1.21 -9.76
CA CYS A 701 34.40 1.35 -11.15
C CYS A 701 34.81 2.79 -11.48
N PHE A 702 34.04 3.78 -11.03
CA PHE A 702 34.31 5.20 -11.25
C PHE A 702 35.64 5.64 -10.62
N TRP A 703 35.97 5.19 -9.41
CA TRP A 703 37.20 5.54 -8.71
C TRP A 703 38.41 4.75 -9.20
N LEU A 704 38.31 3.42 -9.30
CA LEU A 704 39.46 2.56 -9.62
C LEU A 704 40.01 2.76 -11.04
N LYS A 705 39.16 3.11 -12.03
CA LYS A 705 39.62 3.42 -13.39
C LYS A 705 40.57 4.62 -13.46
N GLN A 706 40.63 5.43 -12.39
CA GLN A 706 41.48 6.62 -12.29
C GLN A 706 42.82 6.33 -11.58
N VAL A 707 43.01 5.11 -11.06
CA VAL A 707 44.18 4.70 -10.31
C VAL A 707 45.02 3.71 -11.14
N ALA A 708 46.34 3.70 -10.93
CA ALA A 708 47.26 2.80 -11.63
C ALA A 708 47.41 1.42 -10.94
N ILE A 709 46.34 0.62 -10.92
CA ILE A 709 46.31 -0.77 -10.39
C ILE A 709 45.87 -1.78 -11.46
N PRO A 710 46.14 -3.09 -11.30
CA PRO A 710 45.71 -4.13 -12.25
C PRO A 710 44.20 -4.06 -12.58
N GLU A 711 43.38 -3.86 -11.56
CA GLU A 711 41.91 -3.82 -11.63
C GLU A 711 41.38 -2.64 -12.45
N ALA A 712 42.18 -1.61 -12.71
CA ALA A 712 41.74 -0.37 -13.36
C ALA A 712 41.20 -0.59 -14.77
N LYS A 713 41.77 -1.54 -15.52
CA LYS A 713 41.32 -1.87 -16.89
C LYS A 713 39.93 -2.52 -16.88
N ILE A 714 39.67 -3.38 -15.89
CA ILE A 714 38.37 -4.02 -15.69
C ILE A 714 37.36 -2.96 -15.20
N ALA A 715 37.75 -2.10 -14.26
CA ALA A 715 36.96 -0.98 -13.77
C ALA A 715 36.49 -0.05 -14.90
N GLU A 716 37.39 0.31 -15.83
CA GLU A 716 37.05 1.14 -16.99
C GLU A 716 36.05 0.44 -17.92
N ARG A 717 36.26 -0.86 -18.21
CA ARG A 717 35.34 -1.65 -19.03
C ARG A 717 33.94 -1.74 -18.42
N LEU A 718 33.86 -2.03 -17.12
CA LEU A 718 32.58 -2.13 -16.40
C LEU A 718 31.91 -0.76 -16.24
N TRP A 719 32.66 0.31 -15.99
CA TRP A 719 32.13 1.69 -15.99
C TRP A 719 31.47 2.04 -17.33
N GLN A 720 32.13 1.71 -18.45
CA GLN A 720 31.55 1.90 -19.78
C GLN A 720 30.31 1.01 -20.00
N LEU A 721 30.33 -0.24 -19.51
CA LEU A 721 29.16 -1.13 -19.55
C LEU A 721 27.95 -0.49 -18.85
N LEU A 722 28.14 -0.01 -17.61
CA LEU A 722 27.10 0.62 -16.81
C LEU A 722 26.54 1.89 -17.47
N ILE A 723 27.41 2.77 -18.00
CA ILE A 723 26.97 3.97 -18.76
C ILE A 723 26.13 3.58 -19.97
N THR A 724 26.52 2.55 -20.72
CA THR A 724 25.77 2.13 -21.93
C THR A 724 24.41 1.55 -21.57
N MET A 725 24.28 0.84 -20.44
CA MET A 725 23.01 0.27 -19.99
C MET A 725 22.06 1.33 -19.43
N ALA A 726 22.54 2.20 -18.52
CA ALA A 726 21.69 3.13 -17.78
C ALA A 726 22.40 4.46 -17.45
N PRO A 727 22.60 5.37 -18.44
CA PRO A 727 23.42 6.57 -18.25
C PRO A 727 22.88 7.55 -17.22
N THR A 728 21.56 7.83 -17.17
CA THR A 728 20.98 8.75 -16.18
C THR A 728 21.02 8.18 -14.76
N LYS A 729 20.88 6.86 -14.61
CA LYS A 729 21.09 6.17 -13.32
C LYS A 729 22.53 6.35 -12.83
N MET A 730 23.52 6.25 -13.73
CA MET A 730 24.92 6.54 -13.38
C MET A 730 25.12 8.00 -12.95
N ILE A 731 24.50 8.96 -13.65
CA ILE A 731 24.55 10.38 -13.25
C ILE A 731 23.98 10.55 -11.84
N ARG A 732 22.83 9.92 -11.53
CA ARG A 732 22.19 9.96 -10.21
C ARG A 732 23.05 9.35 -9.10
N HIS A 733 23.66 8.20 -9.33
CA HIS A 733 24.55 7.58 -8.34
C HIS A 733 25.75 8.47 -8.00
N ILE A 734 26.36 9.11 -9.01
CA ILE A 734 27.48 10.02 -8.77
C ILE A 734 27.00 11.34 -8.15
N SER A 735 25.83 11.86 -8.51
CA SER A 735 25.34 13.16 -8.03
C SER A 735 25.17 13.21 -6.51
N ARG A 736 24.79 12.09 -5.88
CA ARG A 736 24.70 11.95 -4.41
C ARG A 736 26.01 12.23 -3.66
N LEU A 737 27.15 12.04 -4.32
CA LEU A 737 28.47 12.31 -3.74
C LEU A 737 28.82 13.81 -3.71
N TYR A 738 28.11 14.62 -4.49
CA TYR A 738 28.39 16.05 -4.66
C TYR A 738 27.25 16.93 -4.13
N SER A 739 26.06 16.37 -3.92
CA SER A 739 24.92 17.08 -3.37
C SER A 739 25.12 17.48 -1.90
N HIS A 740 24.59 18.65 -1.52
CA HIS A 740 24.49 19.08 -0.12
C HIS A 740 23.32 18.45 0.64
N HIS A 741 22.43 17.74 -0.06
CA HIS A 741 21.25 17.10 0.51
C HIS A 741 21.22 15.62 0.10
N ASN A 742 20.90 14.72 1.02
CA ASN A 742 20.96 13.26 0.79
C ASN A 742 19.94 12.80 -0.27
N TYR A 743 18.76 13.42 -0.29
CA TYR A 743 17.63 13.03 -1.15
C TYR A 743 17.37 13.92 -2.37
N LYS A 744 17.99 15.11 -2.45
CA LYS A 744 17.75 16.10 -3.52
C LYS A 744 19.09 16.56 -4.05
N LEU A 745 19.21 16.77 -5.36
CA LEU A 745 20.46 17.31 -5.93
C LEU A 745 20.51 18.82 -5.72
N GLU A 746 21.37 19.26 -4.81
CA GLU A 746 21.59 20.66 -4.50
C GLU A 746 23.08 20.99 -4.45
N PHE A 747 23.45 22.06 -5.14
CA PHE A 747 24.82 22.58 -5.18
C PHE A 747 24.86 23.94 -4.48
N GLY A 748 25.94 24.21 -3.72
CA GLY A 748 26.09 25.48 -3.01
C GLY A 748 26.18 26.70 -3.93
N ASN A 749 26.50 26.50 -5.21
CA ASN A 749 26.42 27.52 -6.25
C ASN A 749 26.37 26.91 -7.67
N GLN A 750 26.00 27.72 -8.65
CA GLN A 750 25.88 27.31 -10.06
C GLN A 750 27.21 26.88 -10.71
N LEU A 751 28.35 27.39 -10.24
CA LEU A 751 29.65 27.02 -10.80
C LEU A 751 30.03 25.59 -10.42
N ASP A 752 29.71 25.16 -9.20
CA ASP A 752 29.93 23.79 -8.74
C ASP A 752 29.07 22.79 -9.52
N GLU A 753 27.83 23.16 -9.83
CA GLU A 753 26.96 22.36 -10.70
C GLU A 753 27.53 22.21 -12.12
N ILE A 754 28.00 23.31 -12.73
CA ILE A 754 28.65 23.27 -14.05
C ILE A 754 29.88 22.36 -14.01
N ASN A 755 30.73 22.51 -12.99
CA ASN A 755 31.95 21.71 -12.82
C ASN A 755 31.63 20.22 -12.65
N PHE A 756 30.53 19.89 -11.98
CA PHE A 756 30.05 18.52 -11.80
C PHE A 756 29.69 17.87 -13.15
N TYR A 757 28.85 18.51 -13.97
CA TYR A 757 28.50 17.95 -15.28
C TYR A 757 29.71 17.90 -16.22
N GLU A 758 30.60 18.89 -16.19
CA GLU A 758 31.86 18.83 -16.96
C GLU A 758 32.79 17.69 -16.51
N MET A 759 32.81 17.37 -15.22
CA MET A 759 33.54 16.22 -14.69
C MET A 759 32.95 14.90 -15.21
N LEU A 760 31.63 14.72 -15.17
CA LEU A 760 30.97 13.53 -15.72
C LEU A 760 31.26 13.36 -17.22
N ASN A 761 31.20 14.48 -17.97
CA ASN A 761 31.52 14.50 -19.40
C ASN A 761 32.96 14.05 -19.70
N ARG A 762 33.93 14.45 -18.87
CA ARG A 762 35.32 14.00 -18.98
C ARG A 762 35.51 12.52 -18.63
N HIS A 763 34.59 11.92 -17.91
CA HIS A 763 34.62 10.51 -17.52
C HIS A 763 33.76 9.60 -18.42
N GLY A 764 33.36 10.08 -19.59
CA GLY A 764 32.76 9.25 -20.64
C GLY A 764 31.24 9.26 -20.67
N ILE A 765 30.57 9.98 -19.78
CA ILE A 765 29.13 10.25 -19.92
C ILE A 765 28.97 11.30 -21.01
N ALA A 766 28.11 11.06 -22.01
CA ALA A 766 27.90 12.03 -23.08
C ALA A 766 27.12 13.25 -22.58
N GLN A 767 27.43 14.43 -23.14
CA GLN A 767 26.73 15.69 -22.81
C GLN A 767 25.22 15.61 -23.07
N ASP A 768 24.81 14.80 -24.04
CA ASP A 768 23.43 14.48 -24.33
C ASP A 768 22.70 14.02 -23.04
N TYR A 769 23.30 13.12 -22.27
CA TYR A 769 22.70 12.57 -21.04
C TYR A 769 22.71 13.56 -19.87
N THR A 770 23.77 14.36 -19.72
CA THR A 770 23.83 15.34 -18.62
C THR A 770 22.78 16.44 -18.80
N LEU A 771 22.60 16.94 -20.03
CA LEU A 771 21.57 17.94 -20.33
C LEU A 771 20.15 17.40 -20.08
N ALA A 772 19.92 16.13 -20.41
CA ALA A 772 18.61 15.50 -20.19
C ALA A 772 18.33 15.29 -18.68
N PHE A 773 19.36 14.93 -17.92
CA PHE A 773 19.27 14.86 -16.46
C PHE A 773 19.00 16.23 -15.83
N GLU A 774 19.56 17.32 -16.37
CA GLU A 774 19.22 18.69 -15.93
C GLU A 774 17.72 19.01 -16.14
N VAL A 775 17.08 18.51 -17.19
CA VAL A 775 15.61 18.63 -17.38
C VAL A 775 14.87 17.85 -16.30
N GLU A 776 15.23 16.59 -16.07
CA GLU A 776 14.60 15.73 -15.05
C GLU A 776 14.64 16.37 -13.66
N GLN A 777 15.74 17.04 -13.31
CA GLN A 777 15.89 17.72 -12.02
C GLN A 777 15.12 19.05 -11.90
N SER A 778 14.70 19.65 -13.03
CA SER A 778 14.16 21.01 -13.05
C SER A 778 12.68 21.11 -13.43
N ILE A 779 12.13 20.13 -14.16
CA ILE A 779 10.78 20.19 -14.73
C ILE A 779 9.65 20.31 -13.70
N ASP A 780 9.76 19.59 -12.58
CA ASP A 780 8.77 19.60 -11.49
C ASP A 780 9.21 20.47 -10.29
N SER A 781 10.35 21.16 -10.41
CA SER A 781 10.96 21.88 -9.30
C SER A 781 10.57 23.35 -9.28
N GLN A 782 9.81 23.75 -8.27
CA GLN A 782 9.48 25.17 -8.05
C GLN A 782 10.73 26.03 -7.84
N PHE A 783 11.80 25.46 -7.26
CA PHE A 783 13.05 26.16 -7.00
C PHE A 783 13.96 26.28 -8.23
N ARG A 784 13.88 25.32 -9.16
CA ARG A 784 14.75 25.26 -10.35
C ARG A 784 14.04 25.66 -11.65
N LYS A 785 12.95 26.41 -11.54
CA LYS A 785 12.13 26.81 -12.68
C LYS A 785 12.86 27.72 -13.66
N LYS A 786 13.79 28.57 -13.19
CA LYS A 786 14.58 29.44 -14.08
C LYS A 786 15.54 28.64 -14.94
N GLU A 787 16.13 27.60 -14.37
CA GLU A 787 17.01 26.63 -15.01
C GLU A 787 16.22 25.84 -16.06
N TYR A 788 15.02 25.37 -15.69
CA TYR A 788 14.10 24.71 -16.62
C TYR A 788 13.75 25.60 -17.82
N LEU A 789 13.31 26.84 -17.56
CA LEU A 789 13.00 27.80 -18.63
C LEU A 789 14.23 28.12 -19.49
N ALA A 790 15.44 28.16 -18.93
CA ALA A 790 16.66 28.33 -19.72
C ALA A 790 16.92 27.16 -20.68
N LEU A 791 16.63 25.92 -20.27
CA LEU A 791 16.69 24.72 -21.12
C LEU A 791 15.62 24.77 -22.22
N VAL A 792 14.41 25.26 -21.91
CA VAL A 792 13.36 25.51 -22.92
C VAL A 792 13.84 26.58 -23.92
N GLU A 793 14.38 27.71 -23.47
CA GLU A 793 14.88 28.79 -24.33
C GLU A 793 16.05 28.34 -25.22
N LEU A 794 16.91 27.43 -24.75
CA LEU A 794 18.00 26.84 -25.53
C LEU A 794 17.49 26.25 -26.85
N MET A 795 16.27 25.70 -26.86
CA MET A 795 15.64 25.10 -28.04
C MET A 795 15.38 26.10 -29.17
N GLY A 796 15.23 27.39 -28.85
CA GLY A 796 15.12 28.47 -29.85
C GLY A 796 16.30 28.52 -30.83
N SER A 797 17.46 27.98 -30.44
CA SER A 797 18.65 27.85 -31.29
C SER A 797 18.44 26.95 -32.53
N ASN A 798 17.40 26.11 -32.53
CA ASN A 798 17.04 25.25 -33.66
C ASN A 798 16.17 25.96 -34.72
N ILE A 799 15.65 27.17 -34.45
CA ILE A 799 14.78 27.90 -35.39
C ILE A 799 15.61 28.47 -36.55
N PRO A 800 15.29 28.19 -37.84
CA PRO A 800 16.10 28.61 -38.98
C PRO A 800 15.97 30.11 -39.35
N SER A 801 16.30 31.08 -38.48
CA SER A 801 16.24 32.51 -38.88
C SER A 801 16.91 33.57 -37.99
N SER A 802 17.75 33.26 -36.99
CA SER A 802 18.46 34.34 -36.26
C SER A 802 19.82 34.67 -36.91
N HIS A 803 20.09 35.95 -37.14
CA HIS A 803 21.39 36.47 -37.63
C HIS A 803 22.59 36.13 -36.71
N GLU A 804 22.35 35.48 -35.56
CA GLU A 804 23.34 35.06 -34.56
C GLU A 804 23.95 33.66 -34.80
N GLN A 805 23.40 32.86 -35.73
CA GLN A 805 23.85 31.49 -36.01
C GLN A 805 25.26 31.39 -36.67
N SER A 806 25.83 32.52 -37.11
CA SER A 806 27.19 32.59 -37.66
C SER A 806 28.28 32.88 -36.62
N SER A 807 27.91 33.06 -35.34
CA SER A 807 28.84 33.20 -34.22
C SER A 807 29.24 31.83 -33.63
N MET A 808 30.45 31.72 -33.05
CA MET A 808 30.89 30.49 -32.37
C MET A 808 29.99 30.11 -31.19
N ILE A 809 29.37 31.10 -30.53
CA ILE A 809 28.43 30.90 -29.42
C ILE A 809 27.12 30.27 -29.94
N GLY A 810 26.54 30.84 -31.00
CA GLY A 810 25.33 30.30 -31.63
C GLY A 810 25.51 28.87 -32.14
N ALA A 811 26.68 28.54 -32.70
CA ALA A 811 27.01 27.17 -33.11
C ALA A 811 27.11 26.18 -31.93
N THR A 812 27.57 26.67 -30.76
CA THR A 812 27.68 25.86 -29.53
C THR A 812 26.30 25.60 -28.93
N HIS A 813 25.46 26.63 -28.79
CA HIS A 813 24.09 26.48 -28.30
C HIS A 813 23.26 25.56 -29.20
N LYS A 814 23.43 25.66 -30.53
CA LYS A 814 22.78 24.73 -31.46
C LYS A 814 23.21 23.28 -31.24
N ARG A 815 24.50 23.04 -30.97
CA ARG A 815 25.01 21.68 -30.65
C ARG A 815 24.41 21.17 -29.34
N GLN A 816 24.32 22.01 -28.32
CA GLN A 816 23.72 21.66 -27.02
C GLN A 816 22.23 21.38 -27.16
N ALA A 817 21.46 22.22 -27.88
CA ALA A 817 20.05 21.98 -28.15
C ALA A 817 19.83 20.64 -28.88
N GLN A 818 20.69 20.28 -29.84
CA GLN A 818 20.64 18.99 -30.51
C GLN A 818 21.06 17.82 -29.61
N ALA A 819 21.98 18.04 -28.67
CA ALA A 819 22.39 17.05 -27.68
C ALA A 819 21.27 16.76 -26.69
N LEU A 820 20.63 17.81 -26.16
CA LEU A 820 19.47 17.70 -25.27
C LEU A 820 18.34 16.88 -25.92
N LEU A 821 17.97 17.18 -27.17
CA LEU A 821 16.95 16.41 -27.90
C LEU A 821 17.26 14.91 -27.99
N ARG A 822 18.53 14.54 -28.19
CA ARG A 822 18.95 13.11 -28.21
C ARG A 822 18.94 12.51 -26.81
N GLY A 823 19.28 13.30 -25.81
CA GLY A 823 19.33 12.87 -24.41
C GLY A 823 17.96 12.64 -23.79
N LEU A 824 16.93 13.40 -24.19
CA LEU A 824 15.56 13.25 -23.68
C LEU A 824 14.98 11.84 -23.93
N ASP A 825 15.43 11.15 -24.97
CA ASP A 825 15.09 9.74 -25.20
C ASP A 825 15.57 8.82 -24.07
N TYR A 826 16.40 9.27 -23.13
CA TYR A 826 16.91 8.53 -21.98
C TYR A 826 16.37 9.05 -20.63
N THR A 827 15.34 9.88 -20.66
CA THR A 827 14.65 10.39 -19.45
C THR A 827 13.31 9.67 -19.24
N TYR A 828 12.60 10.02 -18.17
CA TYR A 828 11.21 9.57 -18.01
C TYR A 828 10.35 10.01 -19.19
N GLN A 829 9.47 9.12 -19.61
CA GLN A 829 8.63 9.33 -20.80
C GLN A 829 7.72 10.57 -20.62
N THR A 830 7.20 10.76 -19.42
CA THR A 830 6.39 11.92 -19.03
C THR A 830 7.16 13.24 -19.16
N HIS A 831 8.39 13.30 -18.60
CA HIS A 831 9.24 14.48 -18.65
C HIS A 831 9.66 14.85 -20.08
N LYS A 832 9.98 13.86 -20.91
CA LYS A 832 10.23 14.09 -22.34
C LYS A 832 8.99 14.74 -23.00
N LEU A 833 7.81 14.20 -22.74
CA LEU A 833 6.56 14.68 -23.33
C LEU A 833 6.25 16.12 -22.92
N GLU A 834 6.35 16.43 -21.63
CA GLU A 834 6.14 17.77 -21.06
C GLU A 834 7.15 18.78 -21.61
N PHE A 835 8.44 18.44 -21.63
CA PHE A 835 9.46 19.33 -22.18
C PHE A 835 9.18 19.66 -23.65
N HIS A 836 8.81 18.67 -24.46
CA HIS A 836 8.45 18.89 -25.86
C HIS A 836 7.19 19.76 -26.03
N GLN A 837 6.21 19.61 -25.13
CA GLN A 837 5.00 20.42 -25.10
C GLN A 837 5.33 21.88 -24.76
N ASP A 838 6.10 22.12 -23.71
CA ASP A 838 6.50 23.46 -23.29
C ASP A 838 7.34 24.18 -24.36
N VAL A 839 8.22 23.46 -25.04
CA VAL A 839 8.96 23.98 -26.19
C VAL A 839 8.02 24.38 -27.33
N ALA A 840 6.98 23.59 -27.62
CA ALA A 840 6.01 23.90 -28.67
C ALA A 840 5.10 25.09 -28.30
N LEU A 841 4.72 25.21 -27.02
CA LEU A 841 3.98 26.35 -26.48
C LEU A 841 4.82 27.63 -26.55
N ARG A 842 6.11 27.54 -26.22
CA ARG A 842 7.04 28.67 -26.24
C ARG A 842 7.44 29.09 -27.65
N PHE A 843 7.71 28.12 -28.52
CA PHE A 843 8.18 28.30 -29.88
C PHE A 843 7.28 27.55 -30.87
N PRO A 844 6.18 28.17 -31.36
CA PRO A 844 5.26 27.53 -32.31
C PRO A 844 5.90 27.06 -33.63
N GLN A 845 7.13 27.52 -33.94
CA GLN A 845 7.91 27.04 -35.10
C GLN A 845 8.56 25.67 -34.88
N LEU A 846 8.61 25.20 -33.63
CA LEU A 846 9.07 23.88 -33.20
C LEU A 846 7.85 23.10 -32.68
N PRO A 847 7.05 22.50 -33.57
CA PRO A 847 5.80 21.85 -33.16
C PRO A 847 6.05 20.62 -32.29
N PHE A 848 5.05 20.25 -31.49
CA PHE A 848 5.02 18.99 -30.77
C PHE A 848 5.09 17.82 -31.76
N ALA A 849 6.20 17.09 -31.76
CA ALA A 849 6.56 16.13 -32.82
C ALA A 849 7.01 14.78 -32.24
N LEU A 850 6.13 14.14 -31.47
CA LEU A 850 6.36 12.85 -30.80
C LEU A 850 5.51 11.72 -31.39
N ASP A 851 5.38 11.65 -32.72
CA ASP A 851 4.54 10.65 -33.40
C ASP A 851 4.98 9.20 -33.15
N TYR A 852 6.29 8.96 -33.02
CA TYR A 852 6.82 7.64 -32.68
C TYR A 852 6.39 7.23 -31.27
N ASP A 853 6.60 8.11 -30.29
CA ASP A 853 6.23 7.88 -28.90
C ASP A 853 4.70 7.76 -28.73
N PHE A 854 3.92 8.56 -29.46
CA PHE A 854 2.46 8.44 -29.46
C PHE A 854 2.02 7.07 -30.00
N ARG A 855 2.66 6.59 -31.07
CA ARG A 855 2.37 5.25 -31.60
C ARG A 855 2.75 4.14 -30.62
N GLN A 856 3.85 4.29 -29.88
CA GLN A 856 4.21 3.35 -28.82
C GLN A 856 3.22 3.37 -27.66
N CYS A 857 2.78 4.56 -27.23
CA CYS A 857 1.71 4.71 -26.25
C CYS A 857 0.42 4.00 -26.69
N LEU A 858 0.02 4.15 -27.96
CA LEU A 858 -1.12 3.42 -28.53
C LEU A 858 -0.90 1.91 -28.51
N HIS A 859 0.30 1.43 -28.83
CA HIS A 859 0.64 0.02 -28.76
C HIS A 859 0.49 -0.54 -27.33
N GLN A 860 1.04 0.15 -26.33
CA GLN A 860 0.93 -0.23 -24.91
C GLN A 860 -0.53 -0.20 -24.43
N PHE A 861 -1.27 0.86 -24.78
CA PHE A 861 -2.70 0.99 -24.47
C PHE A 861 -3.52 -0.16 -25.09
N ILE A 862 -3.24 -0.53 -26.34
CA ILE A 862 -3.88 -1.67 -27.02
C ILE A 862 -3.51 -2.99 -26.34
N ALA A 863 -2.24 -3.20 -25.96
CA ALA A 863 -1.81 -4.41 -25.28
C ALA A 863 -2.55 -4.60 -23.95
N LEU A 864 -2.65 -3.54 -23.13
CA LEU A 864 -3.37 -3.55 -21.85
C LEU A 864 -4.88 -3.78 -21.99
N ASN A 865 -5.47 -3.30 -23.08
CA ASN A 865 -6.92 -3.27 -23.27
C ASN A 865 -7.42 -4.27 -24.32
N ASN A 866 -6.58 -5.18 -24.81
CA ASN A 866 -6.99 -6.11 -25.86
C ASN A 866 -7.94 -7.19 -25.31
N GLN A 867 -9.05 -7.44 -26.00
CA GLN A 867 -9.97 -8.51 -25.67
C GLN A 867 -9.42 -9.90 -26.04
N SER A 868 -9.76 -10.85 -25.18
CA SER A 868 -9.58 -12.27 -25.45
C SER A 868 -10.48 -12.74 -26.59
N TRP A 869 -10.00 -13.73 -27.34
CA TRP A 869 -10.64 -14.19 -28.58
C TRP A 869 -12.11 -14.60 -28.40
N GLU A 870 -12.47 -15.15 -27.24
CA GLU A 870 -13.83 -15.59 -26.96
C GLU A 870 -14.79 -14.43 -26.72
N THR A 871 -14.32 -13.34 -26.11
CA THR A 871 -15.08 -12.10 -25.94
C THR A 871 -15.35 -11.45 -27.30
N VAL A 872 -14.35 -11.47 -28.19
CA VAL A 872 -14.50 -11.01 -29.57
C VAL A 872 -15.60 -11.78 -30.32
N ILE A 873 -15.61 -13.12 -30.16
CA ILE A 873 -16.64 -13.97 -30.77
C ILE A 873 -18.02 -13.68 -30.15
N ALA A 874 -18.10 -13.52 -28.83
CA ALA A 874 -19.33 -13.13 -28.15
C ALA A 874 -19.87 -11.78 -28.66
N HIS A 875 -19.00 -10.79 -28.89
CA HIS A 875 -19.37 -9.50 -29.47
C HIS A 875 -19.87 -9.63 -30.92
N GLN A 876 -19.18 -10.42 -31.75
CA GLN A 876 -19.59 -10.68 -33.15
C GLN A 876 -20.99 -11.30 -33.24
N PHE A 877 -21.35 -12.16 -32.29
CA PHE A 877 -22.66 -12.83 -32.22
C PHE A 877 -23.57 -12.26 -31.13
N SER A 878 -23.33 -11.04 -30.65
CA SER A 878 -24.03 -10.42 -29.49
C SER A 878 -25.56 -10.51 -29.56
N SER A 879 -26.16 -10.33 -30.75
CA SER A 879 -27.61 -10.45 -30.96
C SER A 879 -28.18 -11.87 -30.74
N SER A 880 -27.33 -12.88 -30.73
CA SER A 880 -27.67 -14.30 -30.56
C SER A 880 -27.01 -14.93 -29.32
N THR A 881 -26.28 -14.15 -28.53
CA THR A 881 -25.68 -14.59 -27.27
C THR A 881 -26.77 -14.72 -26.21
N LEU A 882 -26.94 -15.93 -25.68
CA LEU A 882 -27.85 -16.24 -24.57
C LEU A 882 -27.17 -16.15 -23.21
N PHE A 883 -25.87 -16.40 -23.16
CA PHE A 883 -25.02 -16.30 -21.97
C PHE A 883 -23.56 -16.16 -22.39
N PHE A 884 -22.81 -15.31 -21.69
CA PHE A 884 -21.36 -15.23 -21.77
C PHE A 884 -20.82 -14.94 -20.37
N GLY A 885 -19.96 -15.82 -19.85
CA GLY A 885 -19.36 -15.63 -18.54
C GLY A 885 -18.57 -16.84 -18.05
N PHE A 886 -17.86 -16.64 -16.94
CA PHE A 886 -17.06 -17.65 -16.29
C PHE A 886 -17.93 -18.62 -15.47
N MET A 887 -17.61 -19.91 -15.54
CA MET A 887 -18.29 -21.00 -14.83
C MET A 887 -17.29 -21.83 -14.02
N SER A 888 -17.52 -21.89 -12.72
CA SER A 888 -16.87 -22.82 -11.81
C SER A 888 -17.67 -24.12 -11.67
N ASP A 889 -19.01 -24.00 -11.69
CA ASP A 889 -19.99 -25.10 -11.59
C ASP A 889 -21.09 -24.99 -12.68
N PRO A 890 -21.65 -26.12 -13.18
CA PRO A 890 -22.84 -26.11 -14.02
C PRO A 890 -24.04 -25.29 -13.51
N ASP A 891 -24.18 -25.10 -12.20
CA ASP A 891 -25.22 -24.28 -11.60
C ASP A 891 -25.01 -22.78 -11.80
N ASP A 892 -23.82 -22.33 -12.21
CA ASP A 892 -23.56 -20.93 -12.57
C ASP A 892 -24.32 -20.50 -13.84
N LEU A 893 -24.78 -21.47 -14.66
CA LEU A 893 -25.64 -21.14 -15.79
C LEU A 893 -27.03 -20.67 -15.33
N PRO A 894 -27.64 -19.70 -16.03
CA PRO A 894 -29.04 -19.36 -15.83
C PRO A 894 -29.90 -20.61 -15.90
N LYS A 895 -30.85 -20.77 -14.96
CA LYS A 895 -31.71 -21.98 -14.84
C LYS A 895 -32.32 -22.48 -16.16
N LYS A 896 -32.56 -21.56 -17.12
CA LYS A 896 -33.13 -21.87 -18.45
C LYS A 896 -32.13 -22.49 -19.44
N LEU A 897 -30.84 -22.44 -19.14
CA LEU A 897 -29.72 -22.93 -19.95
C LEU A 897 -29.00 -24.12 -19.31
N ARG A 898 -29.41 -24.57 -18.11
CA ARG A 898 -28.95 -25.81 -17.46
C ARG A 898 -29.52 -27.04 -18.17
N LEU A 899 -29.12 -27.27 -19.42
CA LEU A 899 -29.59 -28.34 -20.29
C LEU A 899 -28.48 -29.38 -20.52
N PRO A 900 -28.81 -30.64 -20.85
CA PRO A 900 -27.81 -31.65 -21.19
C PRO A 900 -26.89 -31.21 -22.33
N LEU A 901 -25.58 -31.31 -22.11
CA LEU A 901 -24.56 -30.97 -23.09
C LEU A 901 -24.24 -32.18 -24.00
N ARG A 902 -24.15 -31.95 -25.30
CA ARG A 902 -23.75 -32.95 -26.31
C ARG A 902 -22.79 -32.36 -27.32
N MET A 903 -21.99 -33.20 -27.97
CA MET A 903 -21.12 -32.78 -29.06
C MET A 903 -21.92 -32.50 -30.33
N HIS A 904 -21.68 -31.35 -30.98
CA HIS A 904 -22.13 -31.14 -32.36
C HIS A 904 -21.30 -32.01 -33.32
N PRO A 905 -21.88 -32.54 -34.43
CA PRO A 905 -21.14 -33.40 -35.38
C PRO A 905 -19.91 -32.73 -36.01
N GLU A 906 -19.91 -31.40 -36.11
CA GLU A 906 -18.84 -30.60 -36.71
C GLU A 906 -17.99 -29.87 -35.66
N ALA A 907 -18.14 -30.18 -34.37
CA ALA A 907 -17.45 -29.46 -33.31
C ALA A 907 -15.92 -29.46 -33.47
N ASP A 908 -15.29 -28.32 -33.20
CA ASP A 908 -13.83 -28.21 -33.17
C ASP A 908 -13.29 -28.38 -31.75
N ILE A 909 -12.63 -29.52 -31.54
CA ILE A 909 -11.87 -29.89 -30.32
C ILE A 909 -10.43 -30.28 -30.69
N SER A 910 -9.93 -29.78 -31.82
CA SER A 910 -8.61 -30.19 -32.33
C SER A 910 -7.44 -29.43 -31.70
N GLN A 911 -7.71 -28.30 -31.06
CA GLN A 911 -6.72 -27.36 -30.53
C GLN A 911 -6.94 -27.09 -29.04
N THR A 912 -5.91 -26.60 -28.37
CA THR A 912 -6.07 -26.02 -27.03
C THR A 912 -6.84 -24.71 -27.15
N ARG A 913 -7.87 -24.52 -26.32
CA ARG A 913 -8.81 -23.40 -26.38
C ARG A 913 -8.90 -22.74 -25.01
N HIS A 914 -7.91 -21.90 -24.70
CA HIS A 914 -7.83 -21.16 -23.46
C HIS A 914 -7.97 -19.66 -23.70
N ARG A 915 -8.34 -18.93 -22.66
CA ARG A 915 -8.43 -17.46 -22.70
C ARG A 915 -7.04 -16.86 -22.92
N ASP A 916 -6.96 -15.81 -23.75
CA ASP A 916 -5.70 -15.08 -23.97
C ASP A 916 -5.18 -14.48 -22.64
N GLY A 917 -3.88 -14.65 -22.35
CA GLY A 917 -3.26 -14.25 -21.09
C GLY A 917 -3.59 -15.14 -19.87
N MET A 918 -4.50 -16.12 -20.01
CA MET A 918 -4.94 -16.98 -18.90
C MET A 918 -4.97 -18.45 -19.33
N SER A 919 -3.78 -19.02 -19.47
CA SER A 919 -3.58 -20.38 -19.99
C SER A 919 -4.15 -21.50 -19.12
N TRP A 920 -4.67 -21.21 -17.93
CA TRP A 920 -5.36 -22.16 -17.06
C TRP A 920 -6.89 -22.12 -17.20
N ILE A 921 -7.44 -21.13 -17.92
CA ILE A 921 -8.89 -20.98 -18.12
C ILE A 921 -9.28 -21.53 -19.49
N GLY A 922 -9.95 -22.68 -19.49
CA GLY A 922 -10.57 -23.26 -20.69
C GLY A 922 -11.76 -22.45 -21.17
N VAL A 923 -11.98 -22.44 -22.49
CA VAL A 923 -13.11 -21.76 -23.13
C VAL A 923 -13.98 -22.76 -23.87
N THR A 924 -15.30 -22.66 -23.69
CA THR A 924 -16.27 -23.47 -24.42
C THR A 924 -17.34 -22.62 -25.10
N ILE A 925 -17.61 -22.92 -26.37
CA ILE A 925 -18.73 -22.34 -27.11
C ILE A 925 -19.77 -23.42 -27.36
N ALA A 926 -20.99 -23.19 -26.90
CA ALA A 926 -22.13 -24.07 -27.08
C ALA A 926 -23.30 -23.34 -27.74
N GLN A 927 -24.20 -24.10 -28.34
CA GLN A 927 -25.43 -23.61 -28.93
C GLN A 927 -26.64 -24.31 -28.34
N ARG A 928 -27.66 -23.55 -27.97
CA ARG A 928 -28.94 -24.11 -27.52
C ARG A 928 -29.74 -24.62 -28.70
N VAL A 929 -30.05 -25.92 -28.72
CA VAL A 929 -30.93 -26.54 -29.73
C VAL A 929 -32.00 -27.36 -29.01
N GLY A 930 -33.22 -26.81 -28.96
CA GLY A 930 -34.32 -27.41 -28.21
C GLY A 930 -34.02 -27.45 -26.70
N ASP A 931 -34.02 -28.67 -26.14
CA ASP A 931 -33.77 -28.95 -24.72
C ASP A 931 -32.34 -29.47 -24.47
N GLU A 932 -31.40 -29.19 -25.38
CA GLU A 932 -29.99 -29.61 -25.29
C GLU A 932 -29.05 -28.43 -25.62
N LEU A 933 -27.83 -28.47 -25.08
CA LEU A 933 -26.71 -27.62 -25.52
C LEU A 933 -25.79 -28.45 -26.43
N LEU A 934 -25.52 -27.97 -27.63
CA LEU A 934 -24.58 -28.58 -28.56
C LEU A 934 -23.24 -27.84 -28.49
N LEU A 935 -22.17 -28.51 -28.06
CA LEU A 935 -20.81 -27.99 -28.03
C LEU A 935 -20.31 -27.81 -29.47
N LEU A 936 -19.92 -26.59 -29.81
CA LEU A 936 -19.39 -26.21 -31.12
C LEU A 936 -17.86 -26.08 -31.10
N VAL A 937 -17.31 -25.50 -30.04
CA VAL A 937 -15.87 -25.33 -29.85
C VAL A 937 -15.53 -25.64 -28.40
N GLY A 938 -14.46 -26.40 -28.17
CA GLY A 938 -13.98 -26.72 -26.84
C GLY A 938 -12.53 -27.14 -26.86
N ASP A 939 -11.94 -27.29 -25.67
CA ASP A 939 -10.56 -27.72 -25.54
C ASP A 939 -10.35 -29.16 -26.03
N LYS A 940 -9.17 -29.45 -26.58
CA LYS A 940 -8.78 -30.80 -27.04
C LYS A 940 -8.89 -31.87 -25.95
N ASP A 941 -8.73 -31.50 -24.67
CA ASP A 941 -8.78 -32.44 -23.55
C ASP A 941 -10.21 -32.89 -23.22
N ILE A 942 -11.22 -32.28 -23.84
CA ILE A 942 -12.63 -32.67 -23.71
C ILE A 942 -12.94 -33.98 -24.46
N ALA A 943 -12.17 -34.31 -25.52
CA ALA A 943 -12.41 -35.45 -26.41
C ALA A 943 -12.44 -36.83 -25.73
N GLY A 944 -11.84 -36.96 -24.54
CA GLY A 944 -11.69 -38.22 -23.81
C GLY A 944 -12.64 -38.43 -22.62
N ARG A 945 -13.55 -37.49 -22.32
CA ARG A 945 -14.40 -37.55 -21.12
C ARG A 945 -15.71 -38.31 -21.38
N GLU A 946 -16.07 -39.25 -20.50
CA GLU A 946 -17.35 -39.99 -20.59
C GLU A 946 -18.58 -39.09 -20.35
N GLN A 947 -18.40 -38.00 -19.60
CA GLN A 947 -19.40 -36.96 -19.39
C GLN A 947 -18.81 -35.60 -19.73
N LEU A 948 -19.50 -34.87 -20.61
CA LEU A 948 -19.11 -33.51 -20.97
C LEU A 948 -19.63 -32.56 -19.89
N HIS A 949 -18.72 -31.81 -19.30
CA HIS A 949 -19.03 -30.75 -18.32
C HIS A 949 -18.31 -29.49 -18.77
N VAL A 950 -18.94 -28.33 -18.60
CA VAL A 950 -18.36 -27.04 -18.95
C VAL A 950 -17.82 -26.37 -17.70
N ARG A 951 -16.58 -25.90 -17.76
CA ARG A 951 -15.90 -25.11 -16.73
C ARG A 951 -14.99 -24.10 -17.42
N GLY A 952 -14.71 -22.98 -16.77
CA GLY A 952 -13.99 -21.84 -17.36
C GLY A 952 -14.93 -20.88 -18.07
N GLU A 953 -14.47 -20.21 -19.12
CA GLU A 953 -15.26 -19.23 -19.85
C GLU A 953 -16.25 -19.91 -20.81
N VAL A 954 -17.53 -19.52 -20.76
CA VAL A 954 -18.59 -20.19 -21.53
C VAL A 954 -19.43 -19.19 -22.31
N LEU A 955 -19.55 -19.43 -23.61
CA LEU A 955 -20.45 -18.73 -24.51
C LEU A 955 -21.57 -19.65 -24.98
N VAL A 956 -22.82 -19.30 -24.69
CA VAL A 956 -24.01 -20.01 -25.17
C VAL A 956 -24.73 -19.16 -26.22
N LEU A 957 -24.85 -19.69 -27.43
CA LEU A 957 -25.54 -19.05 -28.55
C LEU A 957 -26.94 -19.64 -28.79
N ASP A 958 -27.83 -18.85 -29.38
CA ASP A 958 -29.14 -19.31 -29.82
C ASP A 958 -29.05 -20.20 -31.08
N SER A 959 -30.01 -21.11 -31.25
CA SER A 959 -30.21 -21.95 -32.43
C SER A 959 -30.31 -21.19 -33.76
N ASN A 960 -30.56 -19.88 -33.75
CA ASN A 960 -30.73 -19.08 -34.96
C ASN A 960 -29.42 -18.82 -35.73
N VAL A 961 -28.26 -19.10 -35.13
CA VAL A 961 -26.94 -18.96 -35.79
C VAL A 961 -26.53 -20.31 -36.39
N ASP A 962 -25.96 -20.32 -37.58
CA ASP A 962 -25.43 -21.56 -38.16
C ASP A 962 -24.13 -21.97 -37.43
N ALA A 963 -24.08 -23.20 -36.91
CA ALA A 963 -22.91 -23.75 -36.21
C ALA A 963 -21.62 -23.65 -37.04
N SER A 964 -21.70 -23.89 -38.35
CA SER A 964 -20.55 -23.80 -39.27
C SER A 964 -20.00 -22.39 -39.35
N VAL A 965 -20.85 -21.36 -39.25
CA VAL A 965 -20.45 -19.95 -39.26
C VAL A 965 -19.70 -19.56 -37.99
N VAL A 966 -20.10 -20.11 -36.83
CA VAL A 966 -19.42 -19.87 -35.54
C VAL A 966 -18.03 -20.51 -35.55
N ILE A 967 -17.94 -21.79 -35.97
CA ILE A 967 -16.66 -22.51 -36.06
C ILE A 967 -15.72 -21.83 -37.05
N ASP A 968 -16.23 -21.44 -38.22
CA ASP A 968 -15.46 -20.67 -39.22
C ASP A 968 -14.98 -19.32 -38.67
N ALA A 969 -15.78 -18.63 -37.85
CA ALA A 969 -15.40 -17.36 -37.25
C ALA A 969 -14.21 -17.54 -36.30
N VAL A 970 -14.23 -18.58 -35.46
CA VAL A 970 -13.11 -18.93 -34.58
C VAL A 970 -11.85 -19.28 -35.38
N HIS A 971 -11.98 -20.03 -36.48
CA HIS A 971 -10.83 -20.41 -37.32
C HIS A 971 -10.22 -19.24 -38.09
N LYS A 972 -11.04 -18.26 -38.49
CA LYS A 972 -10.59 -17.08 -39.25
C LYS A 972 -10.12 -15.94 -38.35
N LEU A 973 -10.38 -16.03 -37.05
CA LEU A 973 -9.97 -15.00 -36.11
C LEU A 973 -8.43 -14.95 -36.01
N PRO A 974 -7.80 -13.78 -36.18
CA PRO A 974 -6.36 -13.66 -36.03
C PRO A 974 -5.89 -14.02 -34.62
N SER A 975 -4.62 -14.40 -34.48
CA SER A 975 -3.96 -14.54 -33.18
C SER A 975 -4.02 -13.23 -32.38
N GLN A 976 -3.78 -13.28 -31.07
CA GLN A 976 -3.74 -12.10 -30.20
C GLN A 976 -2.86 -10.98 -30.79
N THR A 977 -1.60 -11.28 -31.14
CA THR A 977 -0.69 -10.31 -31.78
C THR A 977 -1.21 -9.82 -33.14
N GLY A 978 -1.87 -10.70 -33.91
CA GLY A 978 -2.49 -10.33 -35.18
C GLY A 978 -3.65 -9.35 -35.02
N ARG A 979 -4.46 -9.50 -33.97
CA ARG A 979 -5.56 -8.57 -33.63
C ARG A 979 -5.02 -7.24 -33.14
N GLN A 980 -4.02 -7.26 -32.25
CA GLN A 980 -3.34 -6.04 -31.78
C GLN A 980 -2.78 -5.21 -32.94
N HIS A 981 -2.01 -5.84 -33.84
CA HIS A 981 -1.46 -5.18 -35.03
C HIS A 981 -2.55 -4.63 -35.95
N LEU A 982 -3.67 -5.35 -36.12
CA LEU A 982 -4.80 -4.88 -36.92
C LEU A 982 -5.44 -3.62 -36.34
N ILE A 983 -5.66 -3.58 -35.02
CA ILE A 983 -6.18 -2.38 -34.34
C ILE A 983 -5.18 -1.24 -34.46
N GLU A 984 -3.90 -1.49 -34.16
CA GLU A 984 -2.87 -0.45 -34.16
C GLU A 984 -2.78 0.25 -35.51
N GLU A 985 -2.65 -0.50 -36.60
CA GLU A 985 -2.57 0.06 -37.96
C GLU A 985 -3.86 0.80 -38.36
N THR A 986 -5.02 0.23 -38.04
CA THR A 986 -6.32 0.85 -38.40
C THR A 986 -6.58 2.10 -37.59
N LEU A 987 -6.23 2.10 -36.29
CA LEU A 987 -6.34 3.24 -35.39
C LEU A 987 -5.40 4.35 -35.84
N TRP A 988 -4.14 4.03 -36.13
CA TRP A 988 -3.19 4.99 -36.66
C TRP A 988 -3.70 5.61 -37.97
N SER A 989 -4.18 4.80 -38.90
CA SER A 989 -4.79 5.26 -40.16
C SER A 989 -6.04 6.14 -39.92
N TYR A 990 -6.86 5.81 -38.94
CA TYR A 990 -8.03 6.61 -38.56
C TYR A 990 -7.63 7.98 -38.00
N LEU A 991 -6.60 8.02 -37.15
CA LEU A 991 -6.07 9.27 -36.60
C LEU A 991 -5.47 10.15 -37.72
N GLN A 992 -4.72 9.57 -38.66
CA GLN A 992 -4.21 10.29 -39.85
C GLN A 992 -5.31 10.75 -40.83
N GLY A 993 -6.53 10.24 -40.67
CA GLY A 993 -7.69 10.61 -41.47
C GLY A 993 -7.92 9.79 -42.73
N ASP A 994 -7.09 8.76 -42.95
CA ASP A 994 -7.19 7.82 -44.07
C ASP A 994 -8.32 6.79 -43.87
N THR A 995 -8.63 6.45 -42.62
CA THR A 995 -9.75 5.57 -42.24
C THR A 995 -10.91 6.38 -41.66
N ARG A 996 -12.15 5.94 -41.95
CA ARG A 996 -13.39 6.57 -41.47
C ARG A 996 -13.84 6.00 -40.12
N TYR A 997 -14.58 6.78 -39.35
CA TYR A 997 -15.10 6.39 -38.04
C TYR A 997 -15.97 5.11 -38.12
N GLU A 998 -16.79 4.97 -39.16
CA GLU A 998 -17.68 3.81 -39.33
C GLU A 998 -16.93 2.50 -39.58
N VAL A 999 -15.64 2.58 -39.91
CA VAL A 999 -14.75 1.41 -40.05
C VAL A 999 -14.00 1.16 -38.74
N MET A 1000 -13.49 2.21 -38.10
CA MET A 1000 -12.68 2.08 -36.88
C MET A 1000 -13.51 1.74 -35.65
N ALA A 1001 -14.64 2.39 -35.43
CA ALA A 1001 -15.41 2.25 -34.19
C ALA A 1001 -15.93 0.82 -33.94
N PRO A 1002 -16.46 0.09 -34.95
CA PRO A 1002 -16.84 -1.32 -34.75
C PRO A 1002 -15.64 -2.21 -34.42
N LEU A 1003 -14.48 -1.96 -35.04
CA LEU A 1003 -13.25 -2.71 -34.79
C LEU A 1003 -12.75 -2.47 -33.36
N PHE A 1004 -12.72 -1.20 -32.94
CA PHE A 1004 -12.30 -0.79 -31.60
C PHE A 1004 -13.20 -1.42 -30.54
N ASN A 1005 -14.53 -1.32 -30.69
CA ASN A 1005 -15.47 -1.91 -29.74
C ASN A 1005 -15.41 -3.44 -29.69
N ALA A 1006 -15.11 -4.09 -30.80
CA ALA A 1006 -15.03 -5.55 -30.86
C ALA A 1006 -13.76 -6.11 -30.21
N TYR A 1007 -12.66 -5.36 -30.21
CA TYR A 1007 -11.35 -5.87 -29.78
C TYR A 1007 -10.77 -5.17 -28.55
N MET A 1008 -11.35 -4.07 -28.08
CA MET A 1008 -10.88 -3.35 -26.88
C MET A 1008 -11.83 -3.58 -25.70
N LEU A 1009 -11.28 -3.70 -24.49
CA LEU A 1009 -12.03 -3.92 -23.26
C LEU A 1009 -12.92 -2.72 -22.93
N GLU A 1010 -14.21 -2.99 -22.69
CA GLU A 1010 -15.14 -1.95 -22.22
C GLU A 1010 -14.73 -1.39 -20.86
N ALA A 1011 -14.19 -2.24 -19.97
CA ALA A 1011 -13.57 -1.85 -18.71
C ALA A 1011 -12.15 -1.30 -18.93
N THR A 1012 -12.06 -0.22 -19.69
CA THR A 1012 -10.80 0.37 -20.14
C THR A 1012 -9.86 0.66 -18.96
N ILE A 1013 -8.67 0.08 -19.03
CA ILE A 1013 -7.52 0.33 -18.17
C ILE A 1013 -6.77 1.52 -18.75
N VAL A 1014 -6.56 2.52 -17.91
CA VAL A 1014 -6.17 3.88 -18.33
C VAL A 1014 -4.68 4.09 -18.21
N ASP A 1015 -4.05 3.38 -17.27
CA ASP A 1015 -2.92 3.94 -16.54
C ASP A 1015 -1.68 3.05 -16.51
N LEU A 1016 -0.53 3.71 -16.66
CA LEU A 1016 0.82 3.26 -16.36
C LEU A 1016 1.68 4.46 -15.86
N ASP A 1017 1.11 5.66 -15.73
CA ASP A 1017 1.86 6.90 -15.48
C ASP A 1017 2.53 6.94 -14.11
N GLU A 1018 1.92 6.27 -13.12
CA GLU A 1018 2.44 6.05 -11.77
C GLU A 1018 3.82 5.35 -11.81
N TYR A 1019 4.11 4.67 -12.93
CA TYR A 1019 5.40 4.03 -13.21
C TYR A 1019 6.26 4.81 -14.21
N ARG A 1020 6.02 6.11 -14.36
CA ARG A 1020 6.82 7.04 -15.18
C ARG A 1020 6.84 6.69 -16.69
N THR A 1021 5.79 6.01 -17.18
CA THR A 1021 5.58 5.67 -18.60
C THR A 1021 4.61 6.64 -19.30
N TYR A 1022 4.49 6.53 -20.62
CA TYR A 1022 3.46 7.24 -21.39
C TYR A 1022 2.05 6.76 -21.03
N SER A 1023 1.11 7.71 -20.98
CA SER A 1023 -0.33 7.44 -20.97
C SER A 1023 -1.00 8.02 -22.21
N LEU A 1024 -2.20 7.52 -22.53
CA LEU A 1024 -2.93 7.99 -23.70
C LEU A 1024 -3.53 9.39 -23.47
N GLY A 1025 -3.91 9.73 -22.23
CA GLY A 1025 -4.45 11.05 -21.89
C GLY A 1025 -3.43 12.16 -22.01
N GLN A 1026 -2.16 11.89 -21.68
CA GLN A 1026 -1.04 12.82 -21.90
C GLN A 1026 -0.94 13.29 -23.35
N PHE A 1027 -1.16 12.39 -24.32
CA PHE A 1027 -1.14 12.75 -25.73
C PHE A 1027 -2.43 13.42 -26.21
N LEU A 1028 -3.59 13.00 -25.70
CA LEU A 1028 -4.91 13.41 -26.19
C LEU A 1028 -5.05 14.94 -26.33
N TRP A 1029 -4.52 15.68 -25.36
CA TRP A 1029 -4.63 17.14 -25.31
C TRP A 1029 -3.42 17.90 -25.90
N ARG A 1030 -2.34 17.20 -26.25
CA ARG A 1030 -1.06 17.79 -26.72
C ARG A 1030 -0.82 17.58 -28.23
N ILE A 1031 -1.43 16.56 -28.84
CA ILE A 1031 -1.42 16.37 -30.30
C ILE A 1031 -2.29 17.40 -31.02
N ASP A 1032 -2.19 17.48 -32.35
CA ASP A 1032 -3.01 18.41 -33.13
C ASP A 1032 -4.51 18.14 -32.98
N THR A 1033 -5.30 19.21 -33.13
CA THR A 1033 -6.75 19.22 -32.90
C THR A 1033 -7.48 18.16 -33.71
N GLN A 1034 -7.07 17.88 -34.95
CA GLN A 1034 -7.78 16.91 -35.80
C GLN A 1034 -7.62 15.48 -35.27
N ARG A 1035 -6.41 15.09 -34.88
CA ARG A 1035 -6.16 13.78 -34.25
C ARG A 1035 -6.81 13.68 -32.88
N SER A 1036 -6.72 14.74 -32.08
CA SER A 1036 -7.35 14.83 -30.75
C SER A 1036 -8.87 14.61 -30.83
N GLU A 1037 -9.59 15.34 -31.69
CA GLU A 1037 -11.04 15.20 -31.87
C GLU A 1037 -11.45 13.79 -32.32
N ARG A 1038 -10.65 13.18 -33.21
CA ARG A 1038 -10.89 11.80 -33.69
C ARG A 1038 -10.73 10.79 -32.57
N LEU A 1039 -9.67 10.90 -31.77
CA LEU A 1039 -9.42 10.02 -30.63
C LEU A 1039 -10.49 10.20 -29.55
N LEU A 1040 -10.83 11.45 -29.23
CA LEU A 1040 -11.87 11.80 -28.27
C LEU A 1040 -13.23 11.20 -28.65
N LEU A 1041 -13.63 11.31 -29.93
CA LEU A 1041 -14.87 10.73 -30.43
C LEU A 1041 -14.89 9.20 -30.34
N LEU A 1042 -13.75 8.56 -30.58
CA LEU A 1042 -13.61 7.10 -30.48
C LEU A 1042 -13.74 6.64 -29.01
N LEU A 1043 -12.99 7.26 -28.10
CA LEU A 1043 -13.02 6.94 -26.66
C LEU A 1043 -14.40 7.22 -26.05
N ALA A 1044 -15.00 8.38 -26.33
CA ALA A 1044 -16.29 8.78 -25.76
C ALA A 1044 -17.46 7.88 -26.18
N ASN A 1045 -17.34 7.18 -27.31
CA ASN A 1045 -18.36 6.23 -27.81
C ASN A 1045 -18.06 4.76 -27.49
N HIS A 1046 -16.86 4.47 -26.98
CA HIS A 1046 -16.43 3.13 -26.61
C HIS A 1046 -17.08 2.68 -25.30
N SER A 1047 -16.75 3.35 -24.19
CA SER A 1047 -17.27 3.02 -22.86
C SER A 1047 -17.25 4.22 -21.92
N TYR A 1048 -18.03 4.17 -20.83
CA TYR A 1048 -17.96 5.20 -19.78
C TYR A 1048 -16.58 5.20 -19.09
N ARG A 1049 -15.91 4.04 -18.99
CA ARG A 1049 -14.60 3.91 -18.35
C ARG A 1049 -13.50 4.61 -19.16
N ALA A 1050 -13.63 4.65 -20.49
CA ALA A 1050 -12.71 5.39 -21.36
C ALA A 1050 -12.69 6.90 -21.08
N TYR A 1051 -13.72 7.46 -20.41
CA TYR A 1051 -13.69 8.87 -19.99
C TYR A 1051 -12.61 9.18 -18.96
N LYS A 1052 -12.06 8.18 -18.26
CA LYS A 1052 -10.90 8.38 -17.42
C LYS A 1052 -9.69 8.85 -18.23
N VAL A 1053 -9.44 8.27 -19.42
CA VAL A 1053 -8.41 8.73 -20.36
C VAL A 1053 -8.69 10.16 -20.84
N ILE A 1054 -9.97 10.50 -21.03
CA ILE A 1054 -10.38 11.84 -21.48
C ILE A 1054 -10.13 12.89 -20.39
N MET A 1055 -10.47 12.58 -19.14
CA MET A 1055 -10.30 13.51 -18.02
C MET A 1055 -8.84 13.72 -17.65
N GLU A 1056 -7.99 12.75 -17.95
CA GLU A 1056 -6.56 12.83 -17.72
C GLU A 1056 -5.97 14.05 -18.44
N LEU A 1057 -5.34 14.93 -17.67
CA LEU A 1057 -4.79 16.23 -18.09
C LEU A 1057 -5.78 17.17 -18.82
N LEU A 1058 -7.10 16.98 -18.67
CA LEU A 1058 -8.12 17.85 -19.29
C LEU A 1058 -7.92 19.33 -18.90
N VAL A 1059 -7.66 19.59 -17.62
CA VAL A 1059 -7.50 20.96 -17.09
C VAL A 1059 -6.20 21.57 -17.63
N GLU A 1060 -5.10 20.82 -17.59
CA GLU A 1060 -3.83 21.23 -18.18
C GLU A 1060 -3.95 21.54 -19.66
N GLY A 1061 -4.64 20.67 -20.42
CA GLY A 1061 -4.91 20.87 -21.84
C GLY A 1061 -5.68 22.18 -22.13
N ASP A 1062 -6.68 22.54 -21.30
CA ASP A 1062 -7.35 23.84 -21.42
C ASP A 1062 -6.41 25.01 -21.13
N MET A 1063 -5.56 24.88 -20.11
CA MET A 1063 -4.58 25.90 -19.75
C MET A 1063 -3.53 26.08 -20.85
N ASP A 1064 -3.00 24.99 -21.39
CA ASP A 1064 -2.06 24.99 -22.52
C ASP A 1064 -2.69 25.65 -23.75
N LYS A 1065 -3.98 25.38 -24.01
CA LYS A 1065 -4.71 26.04 -25.09
C LYS A 1065 -4.77 27.55 -24.89
N ARG A 1066 -4.92 28.03 -23.65
CA ARG A 1066 -4.87 29.47 -23.32
C ARG A 1066 -3.48 30.06 -23.55
N VAL A 1067 -2.41 29.31 -23.32
CA VAL A 1067 -1.04 29.72 -23.69
C VAL A 1067 -0.92 29.88 -25.20
N GLN A 1068 -1.35 28.88 -25.96
CA GLN A 1068 -1.33 28.91 -27.44
C GLN A 1068 -2.12 30.08 -28.02
N ASP A 1069 -3.26 30.39 -27.42
CA ASP A 1069 -4.13 31.49 -27.83
C ASP A 1069 -3.62 32.87 -27.35
N GLY A 1070 -2.53 32.91 -26.56
CA GLY A 1070 -1.91 34.14 -26.05
C GLY A 1070 -2.64 34.79 -24.87
N ASN A 1071 -3.54 34.06 -24.20
CA ASN A 1071 -4.30 34.56 -23.05
C ASN A 1071 -3.47 34.57 -21.76
N ILE A 1072 -2.47 33.67 -21.66
CA ILE A 1072 -1.46 33.61 -20.60
C ILE A 1072 -0.11 33.24 -21.23
N ASP A 1073 1.02 33.55 -20.59
CA ASP A 1073 2.34 33.08 -21.04
C ASP A 1073 2.73 31.76 -20.34
N LEU A 1074 3.79 31.09 -20.85
CA LEU A 1074 4.26 29.80 -20.32
C LEU A 1074 4.73 29.91 -18.86
N GLU A 1075 5.45 30.98 -18.50
CA GLU A 1075 5.94 31.17 -17.14
C GLU A 1075 4.77 31.27 -16.13
N THR A 1076 3.71 31.99 -16.51
CA THR A 1076 2.45 32.09 -15.76
C THR A 1076 1.73 30.75 -15.69
N ARG A 1077 1.62 30.00 -16.80
CA ARG A 1077 1.02 28.65 -16.84
C ARG A 1077 1.68 27.71 -15.83
N LEU A 1078 2.99 27.76 -15.71
CA LEU A 1078 3.78 26.96 -14.77
C LEU A 1078 3.69 27.45 -13.30
N ASN A 1079 2.95 28.53 -13.00
CA ASN A 1079 2.78 29.08 -11.64
C ASN A 1079 1.33 29.00 -11.12
N LEU A 1080 0.37 28.70 -11.98
CA LEU A 1080 -1.05 28.74 -11.64
C LEU A 1080 -1.52 27.40 -11.05
N ALA A 1081 -2.44 27.47 -10.09
CA ALA A 1081 -3.14 26.30 -9.57
C ALA A 1081 -4.19 25.81 -10.57
N HIS A 1082 -4.33 24.49 -10.69
CA HIS A 1082 -5.25 23.85 -11.64
C HIS A 1082 -6.74 24.08 -11.27
N ASP A 1083 -7.06 24.19 -9.97
CA ASP A 1083 -8.44 24.29 -9.46
C ASP A 1083 -9.22 25.47 -10.06
N ASP A 1084 -8.56 26.59 -10.32
CA ASP A 1084 -9.19 27.80 -10.88
C ASP A 1084 -9.72 27.60 -12.32
N TYR A 1085 -9.27 26.54 -13.00
CA TYR A 1085 -9.58 26.25 -14.40
C TYR A 1085 -10.46 25.01 -14.58
N GLU A 1086 -10.69 24.24 -13.52
CA GLU A 1086 -11.37 22.96 -13.58
C GLU A 1086 -12.82 23.09 -14.11
N GLU A 1087 -13.62 23.98 -13.51
CA GLU A 1087 -15.04 24.12 -13.88
C GLU A 1087 -15.22 24.52 -15.36
N HIS A 1088 -14.33 25.38 -15.86
CA HIS A 1088 -14.35 25.81 -17.26
C HIS A 1088 -13.94 24.69 -18.22
N ALA A 1089 -12.91 23.90 -17.87
CA ALA A 1089 -12.45 22.77 -18.69
C ALA A 1089 -13.54 21.70 -18.82
N TYR A 1090 -14.17 21.32 -17.72
CA TYR A 1090 -15.29 20.37 -17.73
C TYR A 1090 -16.51 20.90 -18.49
N ASN A 1091 -16.83 22.19 -18.37
CA ASN A 1091 -17.93 22.77 -19.14
C ASN A 1091 -17.67 22.70 -20.65
N LYS A 1092 -16.45 23.02 -21.09
CA LYS A 1092 -16.04 22.88 -22.50
C LYS A 1092 -16.14 21.44 -23.00
N LEU A 1093 -15.69 20.47 -22.19
CA LEU A 1093 -15.83 19.06 -22.53
C LEU A 1093 -17.30 18.67 -22.68
N MET A 1094 -18.18 19.09 -21.76
CA MET A 1094 -19.62 18.81 -21.86
C MET A 1094 -20.25 19.44 -23.10
N ASP A 1095 -19.92 20.69 -23.42
CA ASP A 1095 -20.38 21.36 -24.65
C ASP A 1095 -19.95 20.60 -25.91
N TRP A 1096 -18.70 20.10 -25.93
CA TRP A 1096 -18.18 19.28 -27.02
C TRP A 1096 -18.95 17.95 -27.11
N LEU A 1097 -19.09 17.21 -26.02
CA LEU A 1097 -19.80 15.91 -25.99
C LEU A 1097 -21.27 16.05 -26.42
N MET A 1098 -21.94 17.12 -26.02
CA MET A 1098 -23.32 17.39 -26.38
C MET A 1098 -23.50 17.75 -27.86
N SER A 1099 -22.50 18.40 -28.47
CA SER A 1099 -22.53 18.83 -29.87
C SER A 1099 -22.09 17.77 -30.89
N HIS A 1100 -21.48 16.67 -30.43
CA HIS A 1100 -21.04 15.56 -31.27
C HIS A 1100 -21.95 14.33 -31.15
N ASP A 1101 -21.81 13.40 -32.10
CA ASP A 1101 -22.55 12.13 -32.13
C ASP A 1101 -21.95 11.14 -31.12
N VAL A 1102 -22.18 11.43 -29.83
CA VAL A 1102 -21.77 10.60 -28.70
C VAL A 1102 -23.01 10.03 -28.02
N LYS A 1103 -22.98 8.72 -27.72
CA LYS A 1103 -24.07 8.01 -27.02
C LYS A 1103 -24.47 8.74 -25.75
N ARG A 1104 -25.73 9.21 -25.69
CA ARG A 1104 -26.23 10.02 -24.56
C ARG A 1104 -26.18 9.29 -23.22
N GLU A 1105 -26.37 7.98 -23.24
CA GLU A 1105 -26.27 7.13 -22.05
C GLU A 1105 -24.87 7.10 -21.42
N LEU A 1106 -23.80 7.15 -22.23
CA LEU A 1106 -22.43 7.28 -21.73
C LEU A 1106 -22.17 8.67 -21.13
N ILE A 1107 -22.63 9.75 -21.79
CA ILE A 1107 -22.49 11.12 -21.28
C ILE A 1107 -23.20 11.28 -19.92
N VAL A 1108 -24.42 10.76 -19.81
CA VAL A 1108 -25.20 10.84 -18.57
C VAL A 1108 -24.51 10.09 -17.44
N LEU A 1109 -24.05 8.85 -17.70
CA LEU A 1109 -23.34 8.07 -16.70
C LEU A 1109 -22.04 8.76 -16.27
N PHE A 1110 -21.27 9.29 -17.22
CA PHE A 1110 -20.08 10.10 -16.97
C PHE A 1110 -20.37 11.29 -16.05
N ALA A 1111 -21.39 12.09 -16.37
CA ALA A 1111 -21.75 13.29 -15.62
C ALA A 1111 -22.28 12.99 -14.21
N ILE A 1112 -22.89 11.82 -13.99
CA ILE A 1112 -23.31 11.37 -12.65
C ILE A 1112 -22.08 10.94 -11.83
N LYS A 1113 -21.20 10.13 -12.41
CA LYS A 1113 -20.04 9.58 -11.69
C LYS A 1113 -18.95 10.60 -11.40
N ASN A 1114 -18.80 11.63 -12.25
CA ASN A 1114 -17.76 12.67 -12.13
C ASN A 1114 -18.39 14.07 -11.95
N TYR A 1115 -19.47 14.15 -11.17
CA TYR A 1115 -20.29 15.34 -11.10
C TYR A 1115 -19.48 16.60 -10.73
N ARG A 1116 -19.69 17.66 -11.53
CA ARG A 1116 -19.29 19.04 -11.26
C ARG A 1116 -20.52 19.94 -11.40
N ASN A 1117 -20.54 21.08 -10.71
CA ASN A 1117 -21.71 21.98 -10.70
C ASN A 1117 -22.15 22.37 -12.13
N CYS A 1118 -21.20 22.64 -13.03
CA CYS A 1118 -21.47 22.96 -14.44
C CYS A 1118 -22.22 21.86 -15.21
N MET A 1119 -22.11 20.59 -14.81
CA MET A 1119 -22.78 19.46 -15.48
C MET A 1119 -24.28 19.36 -15.16
N GLY A 1120 -24.72 19.96 -14.06
CA GLY A 1120 -26.11 19.90 -13.61
C GLY A 1120 -27.10 20.45 -14.65
N GLU A 1121 -26.75 21.59 -15.27
CA GLU A 1121 -27.61 22.22 -16.27
C GLU A 1121 -27.68 21.40 -17.57
N HIS A 1122 -26.61 20.71 -17.95
CA HIS A 1122 -26.59 19.80 -19.09
C HIS A 1122 -27.53 18.61 -18.89
N LEU A 1123 -27.52 18.00 -17.70
CA LEU A 1123 -28.43 16.91 -17.34
C LEU A 1123 -29.88 17.40 -17.24
N ALA A 1124 -30.11 18.58 -16.67
CA ALA A 1124 -31.43 19.21 -16.62
C ALA A 1124 -31.96 19.49 -18.04
N ALA A 1125 -31.12 19.96 -18.96
CA ALA A 1125 -31.50 20.19 -20.35
C ALA A 1125 -31.94 18.89 -21.06
N LEU A 1126 -31.25 17.76 -20.82
CA LEU A 1126 -31.68 16.45 -21.33
C LEU A 1126 -33.02 16.00 -20.74
N ALA A 1127 -33.24 16.22 -19.45
CA ALA A 1127 -34.51 15.93 -18.80
C ALA A 1127 -35.66 16.77 -19.38
N ARG A 1128 -35.45 18.09 -19.59
CA ARG A 1128 -36.44 19.00 -20.20
C ARG A 1128 -36.81 18.61 -21.63
N LYS A 1129 -35.86 18.06 -22.38
CA LYS A 1129 -36.09 17.51 -23.75
C LYS A 1129 -36.76 16.13 -23.74
N GLY A 1130 -36.90 15.49 -22.57
CA GLY A 1130 -37.46 14.15 -22.41
C GLY A 1130 -36.51 13.02 -22.80
N GLU A 1131 -35.24 13.32 -23.11
CA GLU A 1131 -34.24 12.34 -23.56
C GLU A 1131 -33.74 11.45 -22.42
N LEU A 1132 -33.75 11.96 -21.18
CA LEU A 1132 -33.26 11.23 -20.01
C LEU A 1132 -34.13 10.01 -19.66
N LYS A 1133 -35.42 10.05 -20.00
CA LYS A 1133 -36.38 8.97 -19.68
C LYS A 1133 -36.04 7.65 -20.37
N SER A 1134 -35.53 7.68 -21.61
CA SER A 1134 -35.08 6.49 -22.33
C SER A 1134 -33.74 5.96 -21.84
N ILE A 1135 -32.98 6.75 -21.09
CA ILE A 1135 -31.65 6.40 -20.55
C ILE A 1135 -31.77 5.78 -19.16
N LEU A 1136 -32.83 6.07 -18.39
CA LEU A 1136 -33.01 5.51 -17.05
C LEU A 1136 -32.83 3.98 -16.97
N PRO A 1137 -33.32 3.16 -17.94
CA PRO A 1137 -33.08 1.72 -17.91
C PRO A 1137 -31.61 1.29 -18.02
N TYR A 1138 -30.74 2.14 -18.58
CA TYR A 1138 -29.29 1.90 -18.67
C TYR A 1138 -28.56 2.19 -17.36
N LEU A 1139 -29.13 3.00 -16.46
CA LEU A 1139 -28.50 3.39 -15.21
C LEU A 1139 -28.88 2.43 -14.07
N HIS A 1140 -27.91 1.94 -13.29
CA HIS A 1140 -28.15 1.24 -12.02
C HIS A 1140 -28.89 2.11 -10.99
N VAL A 1141 -29.53 1.49 -9.99
CA VAL A 1141 -30.32 2.20 -8.97
C VAL A 1141 -29.51 3.29 -8.26
N ASN A 1142 -28.27 3.00 -7.88
CA ASN A 1142 -27.39 3.95 -7.21
C ASN A 1142 -27.17 5.21 -8.07
N ASN A 1143 -26.98 5.04 -9.39
CA ASN A 1143 -26.80 6.15 -10.32
C ASN A 1143 -28.11 6.92 -10.55
N ARG A 1144 -29.26 6.22 -10.60
CA ARG A 1144 -30.58 6.87 -10.67
C ARG A 1144 -30.87 7.70 -9.41
N ALA A 1145 -30.51 7.19 -8.23
CA ALA A 1145 -30.63 7.91 -6.97
C ALA A 1145 -29.72 9.15 -6.92
N ALA A 1146 -28.46 9.04 -7.35
CA ALA A 1146 -27.56 10.18 -7.46
C ALA A 1146 -28.07 11.24 -8.46
N LEU A 1147 -28.66 10.81 -9.59
CA LEU A 1147 -29.28 11.69 -10.56
C LEU A 1147 -30.48 12.46 -9.98
N VAL A 1148 -31.28 11.84 -9.09
CA VAL A 1148 -32.34 12.54 -8.34
C VAL A 1148 -31.72 13.68 -7.51
N ASP A 1149 -30.66 13.41 -6.77
CA ASP A 1149 -29.99 14.41 -5.93
C ASP A 1149 -29.39 15.57 -6.76
N ILE A 1150 -28.86 15.28 -7.95
CA ILE A 1150 -28.33 16.29 -8.89
C ILE A 1150 -29.45 17.17 -9.45
N LEU A 1151 -30.56 16.57 -9.91
CA LEU A 1151 -31.70 17.30 -10.48
C LEU A 1151 -32.48 18.08 -9.43
N ALA A 1152 -32.48 17.62 -8.18
CA ALA A 1152 -33.10 18.31 -7.05
C ALA A 1152 -32.45 19.67 -6.72
N LYS A 1153 -31.20 19.89 -7.13
CA LYS A 1153 -30.48 21.17 -6.96
C LYS A 1153 -30.84 22.22 -8.02
N GLN A 1154 -31.60 21.84 -9.04
CA GLN A 1154 -31.95 22.73 -10.15
C GLN A 1154 -33.20 23.56 -9.84
N ALA A 1155 -33.31 24.74 -10.44
CA ALA A 1155 -34.40 25.70 -10.13
C ALA A 1155 -35.82 25.14 -10.40
N ASP A 1156 -35.96 24.20 -11.33
CA ASP A 1156 -37.22 23.55 -11.73
C ASP A 1156 -37.33 22.08 -11.28
N ALA A 1157 -36.61 21.71 -10.21
CA ALA A 1157 -36.49 20.36 -9.65
C ALA A 1157 -37.81 19.57 -9.58
N ALA A 1158 -38.91 20.19 -9.11
CA ALA A 1158 -40.21 19.52 -9.01
C ALA A 1158 -40.71 18.94 -10.34
N THR A 1159 -40.43 19.61 -11.46
CA THR A 1159 -40.79 19.13 -12.81
C THR A 1159 -39.81 18.06 -13.30
N LEU A 1160 -38.52 18.26 -13.03
CA LEU A 1160 -37.46 17.35 -13.48
C LEU A 1160 -37.56 15.97 -12.82
N LEU A 1161 -37.96 15.92 -11.54
CA LEU A 1161 -38.07 14.68 -10.78
C LEU A 1161 -39.27 13.81 -11.19
N GLU A 1162 -40.25 14.34 -11.94
CA GLU A 1162 -41.42 13.56 -12.39
C GLU A 1162 -41.04 12.35 -13.26
N ILE A 1163 -39.85 12.38 -13.89
CA ILE A 1163 -39.36 11.27 -14.72
C ILE A 1163 -39.20 9.96 -13.93
N PHE A 1164 -39.03 10.04 -12.60
CA PHE A 1164 -38.83 8.90 -11.72
C PHE A 1164 -40.10 8.41 -11.01
N ASN A 1165 -41.26 9.04 -11.25
CA ASN A 1165 -42.52 8.69 -10.57
C ASN A 1165 -42.95 7.22 -10.73
N SER A 1166 -42.42 6.51 -11.74
CA SER A 1166 -42.68 5.09 -12.00
C SER A 1166 -41.50 4.17 -11.64
N ASP A 1167 -40.46 4.66 -10.96
CA ASP A 1167 -39.34 3.81 -10.54
C ASP A 1167 -39.80 2.80 -9.48
N LYS A 1168 -39.35 1.55 -9.64
CA LYS A 1168 -39.74 0.44 -8.75
C LYS A 1168 -38.82 0.35 -7.53
N SER A 1169 -37.60 0.88 -7.62
CA SER A 1169 -36.63 0.84 -6.53
C SER A 1169 -37.11 1.68 -5.35
N ARG A 1170 -37.01 1.13 -4.14
CA ARG A 1170 -37.33 1.86 -2.92
C ARG A 1170 -36.32 2.98 -2.67
N GLN A 1171 -35.03 2.74 -2.90
CA GLN A 1171 -33.96 3.72 -2.73
C GLN A 1171 -34.21 5.00 -3.53
N VAL A 1172 -34.62 4.88 -4.80
CA VAL A 1172 -34.95 6.04 -5.65
C VAL A 1172 -36.20 6.76 -5.14
N ARG A 1173 -37.26 6.03 -4.75
CA ARG A 1173 -38.50 6.63 -4.21
C ARG A 1173 -38.27 7.39 -2.91
N ASP A 1174 -37.52 6.82 -1.98
CA ASP A 1174 -37.20 7.46 -0.69
C ASP A 1174 -36.35 8.73 -0.91
N ARG A 1175 -35.43 8.74 -1.88
CA ARG A 1175 -34.66 9.93 -2.28
C ARG A 1175 -35.54 11.04 -2.87
N ILE A 1176 -36.52 10.69 -3.72
CA ILE A 1176 -37.49 11.66 -4.26
C ILE A 1176 -38.33 12.26 -3.14
N GLU A 1177 -38.82 11.45 -2.19
CA GLU A 1177 -39.57 11.95 -1.05
C GLU A 1177 -38.74 12.91 -0.19
N SER A 1178 -37.47 12.57 0.07
CA SER A 1178 -36.54 13.43 0.80
C SER A 1178 -36.32 14.77 0.09
N ALA A 1179 -35.99 14.73 -1.19
CA ALA A 1179 -35.82 15.93 -2.02
C ALA A 1179 -37.09 16.80 -2.02
N THR A 1180 -38.27 16.18 -2.13
CA THR A 1180 -39.57 16.88 -2.13
C THR A 1180 -39.87 17.54 -0.79
N ARG A 1181 -39.50 16.92 0.34
CA ARG A 1181 -39.63 17.52 1.67
C ARG A 1181 -38.68 18.70 1.86
N SER A 1182 -37.43 18.57 1.41
CA SER A 1182 -36.44 19.66 1.46
C SER A 1182 -36.90 20.88 0.65
N MET A 1183 -37.48 20.66 -0.53
CA MET A 1183 -38.08 21.72 -1.35
C MET A 1183 -39.33 22.38 -0.72
N ALA A 1184 -40.08 21.65 0.12
CA ALA A 1184 -41.25 22.19 0.80
C ALA A 1184 -40.88 23.02 2.06
N ASN A 1185 -39.67 22.83 2.58
CA ASN A 1185 -39.15 23.50 3.77
C ASN A 1185 -38.24 24.71 3.46
N ALA A 1186 -37.76 24.83 2.22
CA ALA A 1186 -37.05 26.00 1.67
C ALA A 1186 -38.03 26.97 1.01
#